data_AF-A0A3A0D513-F1
#
_entry.id   AF-A0A3A0D513-F1
#
_cell.length_a   1.000
_cell.length_b   1.000
_cell.length_c   1.000
_cell.angle_alpha   90.00
_cell.angle_beta   90.00
_cell.angle_gamma   90.00
#
_symmetry.space_group_name_H-M   'P 1'
#
loop_
_entity.id
_entity.type
_entity.pdbx_description
1 polymer ?
#
loop_
_entity_poly.entity_id
_entity_poly.type
_entity_poly.pdbx_seq_one_letter_code
_entity_poly.pdbx_strand_id
1 'polypeptide(L)'
;MHIIGMHILDVAIIISYFVIMIWIGKRLQERMRTTEEYFIGGRRMGRLYQFFLNFGASTDASQAAALSREIYRQGIAGMWIQYLVLFLTPFYWFTSMLFRRARLITIGDFFTERFESKFLGGAFAVFTIVMALFGTAVGYLVSAKTFMALTPKPAHEFTVEEKLRVESYHEFNQLRGLYLDGRLPDEQKTRYQELRNMDSQGKLGAFVSYVDPVYFYFLYGSIVCIYVLLGGFTAAAMTDVVQGVLMIIFSCILIPFGIYKIGGFSGLHAAVPEHMFWLFGTEALSEYAWYTIAAMSFANLVSIVAVGTGMQVMGSATNEKTARFGIIGGMMFKRVMMIFWALAGLLAIGLYAGQLNDPDLIWGYMTKQLLGPGFIGIMMIGVLAANMSSLDVQSVSLAALFVHQVYKPLFPHKSEEHYLFVSRIIIFLTIFGGIGMALYVKNLLELFKYFISMPAIFGAAIWLGFMWRRLSKTAVTIQIFVSFLIIVIIPNVFSSWDATRSYAPFLKQTQERQIVVETKALRADVEAGLAQHAGERITKTRMVPPYPLFFDRITREDPADPNSRLLGVGRFNAELWVLSWFGINFSGFNKAQLEATRFAFDAIFPLLCLIVLSYFSKPASRKTLDYFFAKVHTPIQPTPEEDQRKVQENADHMHHFESRKLFPKTHWELHKPMKMDYIGFFGTWALVGLIILLLWFVVNIGA
;
A
#
# COMPACT_ATOMS: atom_id res chain seq x y z
N MET A 1 -11.80 29.17 -23.51
CA MET A 1 -12.98 29.12 -22.61
C MET A 1 -12.64 28.23 -21.44
N HIS A 2 -13.01 28.62 -20.22
CA HIS A 2 -12.75 27.84 -19.00
C HIS A 2 -14.07 27.41 -18.37
N ILE A 3 -14.12 26.20 -17.85
CA ILE A 3 -15.25 25.62 -17.11
C ILE A 3 -14.67 25.08 -15.80
N ILE A 4 -15.12 25.58 -14.65
CA ILE A 4 -14.65 25.14 -13.31
C ILE A 4 -13.12 25.31 -13.20
N GLY A 5 -12.60 26.44 -13.69
CA GLY A 5 -11.15 26.74 -13.69
C GLY A 5 -10.29 25.92 -14.66
N MET A 6 -10.87 24.96 -15.40
CA MET A 6 -10.14 24.15 -16.39
C MET A 6 -10.40 24.63 -17.82
N HIS A 7 -9.45 24.40 -18.71
CA HIS A 7 -9.67 24.67 -20.13
C HIS A 7 -10.70 23.71 -20.70
N ILE A 8 -11.52 24.16 -21.66
CA ILE A 8 -12.58 23.33 -22.28
C ILE A 8 -12.05 22.02 -22.89
N LEU A 9 -10.81 22.03 -23.36
CA LEU A 9 -10.13 20.84 -23.88
C LEU A 9 -9.91 19.79 -22.77
N ASP A 10 -9.51 20.21 -21.58
CA ASP A 10 -9.30 19.31 -20.44
C ASP A 10 -10.61 18.65 -20.02
N VAL A 11 -11.68 19.44 -19.97
CA VAL A 11 -13.04 18.97 -19.64
C VAL A 11 -13.55 17.97 -20.69
N ALA A 12 -13.35 18.25 -21.98
CA ALA A 12 -13.73 17.33 -23.05
C ALA A 12 -13.00 15.99 -22.97
N ILE A 13 -11.71 16.00 -22.61
CA ILE A 13 -10.91 14.78 -22.41
C ILE A 13 -11.49 13.96 -21.26
N ILE A 14 -11.79 14.60 -20.12
CA ILE A 14 -12.36 13.92 -18.94
C ILE A 14 -13.73 13.31 -19.26
N ILE A 15 -14.63 14.06 -19.90
CA ILE A 15 -15.96 13.56 -20.27
C ILE A 15 -15.85 12.39 -21.25
N SER A 16 -15.00 12.51 -22.29
CA SER A 16 -14.83 11.44 -23.28
C SER A 16 -14.31 10.15 -22.65
N TYR A 17 -13.38 10.24 -21.70
CA TYR A 17 -12.88 9.11 -20.93
C TYR A 17 -14.00 8.37 -20.20
N PHE A 18 -14.84 9.08 -19.44
CA PHE A 18 -15.96 8.47 -18.71
C PHE A 18 -16.98 7.82 -19.64
N VAL A 19 -17.31 8.45 -20.78
CA VAL A 19 -18.21 7.88 -21.78
C VAL A 19 -17.65 6.57 -22.35
N ILE A 20 -16.35 6.53 -22.65
CA ILE A 20 -15.69 5.31 -23.14
C ILE A 20 -15.75 4.19 -22.08
N MET A 21 -15.49 4.50 -20.81
CA MET A 21 -15.55 3.49 -19.73
C MET A 21 -16.95 2.89 -19.58
N ILE A 22 -17.99 3.73 -19.57
CA ILE A 22 -19.38 3.26 -19.50
C ILE A 22 -19.74 2.43 -20.73
N TRP A 23 -19.30 2.85 -21.92
CA TRP A 23 -19.54 2.12 -23.17
C TRP A 23 -18.89 0.72 -23.16
N ILE A 24 -17.65 0.59 -22.68
CA ILE A 24 -16.96 -0.70 -22.51
C ILE A 24 -17.76 -1.60 -21.56
N GLY A 25 -18.16 -1.07 -20.39
CA GLY A 25 -18.95 -1.82 -19.41
C GLY A 25 -20.27 -2.34 -19.98
N LYS A 26 -21.02 -1.48 -20.68
CA LYS A 26 -22.30 -1.85 -21.31
C LYS A 26 -22.13 -2.93 -22.39
N ARG A 27 -21.09 -2.84 -23.22
CA ARG A 27 -20.85 -3.80 -24.30
C ARG A 27 -20.52 -5.21 -23.80
N LEU A 28 -19.97 -5.34 -22.60
CA LEU A 28 -19.54 -6.61 -22.03
C LEU A 28 -20.58 -7.26 -21.11
N GLN A 29 -21.60 -6.52 -20.69
CA GLN A 29 -22.65 -6.97 -19.79
C GLN A 29 -23.33 -8.26 -20.27
N GLU A 30 -23.57 -8.41 -21.58
CA GLU A 30 -24.27 -9.57 -22.15
C GLU A 30 -23.53 -10.89 -21.95
N ARG A 31 -22.21 -10.84 -21.71
CA ARG A 31 -21.33 -11.99 -21.48
C ARG A 31 -21.23 -12.39 -20.01
N MET A 32 -21.88 -11.68 -19.09
CA MET A 32 -21.73 -11.85 -17.64
C MET A 32 -22.99 -12.47 -17.03
N ARG A 33 -23.31 -13.71 -17.40
CA ARG A 33 -24.56 -14.38 -16.97
C ARG A 33 -24.39 -15.34 -15.80
N THR A 34 -23.16 -15.79 -15.54
CA THR A 34 -22.83 -16.72 -14.46
C THR A 34 -21.95 -16.06 -13.40
N THR A 35 -21.96 -16.57 -12.16
CA THR A 35 -21.06 -16.08 -11.11
C THR A 35 -19.58 -16.30 -11.46
N GLU A 36 -19.24 -17.38 -12.17
CA GLU A 36 -17.86 -17.63 -12.61
C GLU A 36 -17.39 -16.60 -13.66
N GLU A 37 -18.23 -16.24 -14.64
CA GLU A 37 -17.93 -15.16 -15.58
C GLU A 37 -17.83 -13.81 -14.88
N TYR A 38 -18.76 -13.54 -13.96
CA TYR A 38 -18.82 -12.25 -13.26
C TYR A 38 -17.63 -12.02 -12.32
N PHE A 39 -17.18 -13.05 -11.60
CA PHE A 39 -16.13 -12.92 -10.58
C PHE A 39 -14.71 -13.22 -11.08
N ILE A 40 -14.53 -14.13 -12.04
CA ILE A 40 -13.18 -14.52 -12.50
C ILE A 40 -13.05 -14.56 -14.03
N GLY A 41 -14.03 -14.01 -14.76
CA GLY A 41 -14.01 -13.96 -16.22
C GLY A 41 -13.91 -15.33 -16.88
N GLY A 42 -14.49 -16.36 -16.26
CA GLY A 42 -14.47 -17.73 -16.77
C GLY A 42 -13.07 -18.34 -16.87
N ARG A 43 -12.07 -17.79 -16.17
CA ARG A 43 -10.66 -18.23 -16.19
C ARG A 43 -9.98 -18.15 -17.56
N ARG A 44 -10.42 -17.22 -18.42
CA ARG A 44 -9.93 -17.08 -19.81
C ARG A 44 -9.00 -15.90 -20.02
N MET A 45 -8.51 -15.27 -18.95
CA MET A 45 -7.67 -14.08 -19.07
C MET A 45 -6.29 -14.43 -19.63
N GLY A 46 -6.02 -13.89 -20.83
CA GLY A 46 -4.73 -14.01 -21.52
C GLY A 46 -3.64 -13.11 -20.91
N ARG A 47 -2.42 -13.20 -21.46
CA ARG A 47 -1.23 -12.52 -20.93
C ARG A 47 -1.36 -11.00 -20.86
N LEU A 48 -1.96 -10.38 -21.89
CA LEU A 48 -2.15 -8.93 -21.95
C LEU A 48 -3.06 -8.43 -20.82
N TYR A 49 -4.23 -9.05 -20.67
CA TYR A 49 -5.18 -8.69 -19.60
C TYR A 49 -4.59 -8.97 -18.22
N GLN A 50 -3.91 -10.10 -18.04
CA GLN A 50 -3.24 -10.43 -16.78
C GLN A 50 -2.13 -9.44 -16.42
N PHE A 51 -1.38 -8.95 -17.41
CA PHE A 51 -0.37 -7.90 -17.19
C PHE A 51 -1.02 -6.62 -16.67
N PHE A 52 -2.05 -6.12 -17.37
CA PHE A 52 -2.71 -4.86 -17.01
C PHE A 52 -3.54 -4.95 -15.72
N LEU A 53 -4.22 -6.07 -15.46
CA LEU A 53 -4.89 -6.34 -14.18
C LEU A 53 -3.92 -6.26 -13.00
N ASN A 54 -2.74 -6.88 -13.11
CA ASN A 54 -1.76 -6.84 -12.03
C ASN A 54 -1.06 -5.48 -11.94
N PHE A 55 -0.84 -4.81 -13.08
CA PHE A 55 -0.28 -3.46 -13.11
C PHE A 55 -1.23 -2.44 -12.49
N GLY A 56 -2.50 -2.40 -12.90
CA GLY A 56 -3.52 -1.50 -12.38
C GLY A 56 -3.87 -1.77 -10.93
N ALA A 57 -4.15 -3.01 -10.54
CA ALA A 57 -4.45 -3.35 -9.15
C ALA A 57 -3.28 -3.09 -8.17
N SER A 58 -2.06 -2.95 -8.67
CA SER A 58 -0.90 -2.60 -7.85
C SER A 58 -0.54 -1.12 -7.91
N THR A 59 -1.01 -0.36 -8.90
CA THR A 59 -0.60 1.02 -9.19
C THR A 59 -1.76 1.96 -8.88
N ASP A 60 -1.55 2.87 -7.93
CA ASP A 60 -2.53 3.88 -7.57
C ASP A 60 -1.90 5.28 -7.60
N ALA A 61 -2.68 6.30 -7.94
CA ALA A 61 -2.20 7.67 -8.05
C ALA A 61 -1.72 8.24 -6.70
N SER A 62 -2.28 7.76 -5.58
CA SER A 62 -1.80 8.15 -4.25
C SER A 62 -0.36 7.72 -3.99
N GLN A 63 0.07 6.60 -4.56
CA GLN A 63 1.44 6.11 -4.39
C GLN A 63 2.45 6.96 -5.14
N ALA A 64 2.07 7.52 -6.30
CA ALA A 64 2.92 8.47 -7.01
C ALA A 64 3.13 9.73 -6.19
N ALA A 65 2.04 10.36 -5.72
CA ALA A 65 2.11 11.54 -4.87
C ALA A 65 2.88 11.26 -3.57
N ALA A 66 2.59 10.13 -2.90
CA ALA A 66 3.26 9.75 -1.66
C ALA A 66 4.75 9.44 -1.85
N LEU A 67 5.14 8.83 -2.97
CA LEU A 67 6.55 8.60 -3.29
C LEU A 67 7.25 9.92 -3.52
N SER A 68 6.73 10.80 -4.37
CA SER A 68 7.34 12.10 -4.66
C SER A 68 7.44 12.99 -3.41
N ARG A 69 6.43 12.94 -2.53
CA ARG A 69 6.44 13.54 -1.19
C ARG A 69 7.60 13.02 -0.34
N GLU A 70 7.80 11.71 -0.32
CA GLU A 70 8.88 11.11 0.44
C GLU A 70 10.26 11.45 -0.12
N ILE A 71 10.40 11.47 -1.46
CA ILE A 71 11.61 11.93 -2.13
C ILE A 71 11.87 13.40 -1.84
N TYR A 72 10.85 14.25 -1.84
CA TYR A 72 11.00 15.67 -1.50
C TYR A 72 11.53 15.88 -0.07
N ARG A 73 11.15 14.99 0.85
CA ARG A 73 11.52 15.07 2.27
C ARG A 73 12.89 14.46 2.59
N GLN A 74 13.24 13.33 1.98
CA GLN A 74 14.42 12.53 2.34
C GLN A 74 15.39 12.27 1.17
N GLY A 75 15.11 12.82 -0.02
CA GLY A 75 15.84 12.50 -1.24
C GLY A 75 15.51 11.10 -1.73
N ILE A 76 16.33 10.58 -2.65
CA ILE A 76 16.10 9.32 -3.35
C ILE A 76 16.03 8.11 -2.42
N ALA A 77 16.64 8.18 -1.23
CA ALA A 77 16.55 7.16 -0.19
C ALA A 77 15.10 6.89 0.26
N GLY A 78 14.22 7.89 0.14
CA GLY A 78 12.78 7.75 0.37
C GLY A 78 12.11 6.70 -0.53
N MET A 79 12.75 6.29 -1.63
CA MET A 79 12.21 5.29 -2.55
C MET A 79 12.09 3.90 -1.93
N TRP A 80 12.92 3.58 -0.94
CA TRP A 80 12.95 2.24 -0.34
C TRP A 80 11.64 1.84 0.32
N ILE A 81 10.85 2.79 0.81
CA ILE A 81 9.53 2.50 1.39
C ILE A 81 8.57 1.89 0.37
N GLN A 82 8.66 2.29 -0.90
CA GLN A 82 7.84 1.73 -1.99
C GLN A 82 8.50 0.52 -2.65
N TYR A 83 9.83 0.45 -2.59
CA TYR A 83 10.62 -0.68 -3.12
C TYR A 83 10.69 -1.89 -2.19
N LEU A 84 10.09 -1.85 -0.99
CA LEU A 84 9.94 -3.05 -0.14
C LEU A 84 9.42 -4.24 -0.95
N VAL A 85 8.36 -4.01 -1.73
CA VAL A 85 7.70 -5.04 -2.56
C VAL A 85 8.55 -5.50 -3.74
N LEU A 86 9.60 -4.75 -4.14
CA LEU A 86 10.54 -5.18 -5.18
C LEU A 86 11.24 -6.48 -4.79
N PHE A 87 11.59 -6.66 -3.52
CA PHE A 87 12.26 -7.87 -3.04
C PHE A 87 11.30 -9.07 -2.90
N LEU A 88 9.98 -8.84 -2.98
CA LEU A 88 8.96 -9.87 -2.87
C LEU A 88 8.59 -10.47 -4.22
N THR A 89 8.80 -9.74 -5.31
CA THR A 89 8.36 -10.18 -6.64
C THR A 89 8.92 -11.53 -7.09
N PRO A 90 10.15 -11.96 -6.74
CA PRO A 90 10.59 -13.32 -7.07
C PRO A 90 9.71 -14.40 -6.42
N PHE A 91 9.17 -14.14 -5.22
CA PHE A 91 8.27 -15.07 -4.54
C PHE A 91 6.89 -15.14 -5.19
N TYR A 92 6.48 -14.10 -5.94
CA TYR A 92 5.24 -14.13 -6.71
C TYR A 92 5.21 -15.18 -7.81
N TRP A 93 6.39 -15.63 -8.26
CA TRP A 93 6.51 -16.79 -9.15
C TRP A 93 5.82 -18.03 -8.58
N PHE A 94 5.92 -18.22 -7.26
CA PHE A 94 5.31 -19.33 -6.55
C PHE A 94 3.88 -19.02 -6.14
N THR A 95 3.59 -17.85 -5.59
CA THR A 95 2.22 -17.53 -5.13
C THR A 95 1.21 -17.55 -6.28
N SER A 96 1.59 -17.08 -7.48
CA SER A 96 0.68 -17.11 -8.63
C SER A 96 0.37 -18.51 -9.12
N MET A 97 1.34 -19.42 -9.03
CA MET A 97 1.12 -20.84 -9.26
C MET A 97 0.19 -21.41 -8.20
N LEU A 98 0.45 -21.17 -6.91
CA LEU A 98 -0.36 -21.68 -5.81
C LEU A 98 -1.82 -21.22 -5.92
N PHE A 99 -2.04 -19.92 -6.15
CA PHE A 99 -3.38 -19.35 -6.26
C PHE A 99 -4.11 -19.84 -7.50
N ARG A 100 -3.42 -19.92 -8.65
CA ARG A 100 -4.05 -20.44 -9.87
C ARG A 100 -4.42 -21.92 -9.75
N ARG A 101 -3.57 -22.74 -9.12
CA ARG A 101 -3.79 -24.19 -8.93
C ARG A 101 -4.73 -24.54 -7.80
N ALA A 102 -4.94 -23.64 -6.84
CA ALA A 102 -5.97 -23.84 -5.82
C ALA A 102 -7.37 -24.02 -6.43
N ARG A 103 -7.61 -23.45 -7.64
CA ARG A 103 -8.90 -23.45 -8.34
C ARG A 103 -10.01 -22.78 -7.53
N LEU A 104 -9.64 -21.87 -6.64
CA LEU A 104 -10.56 -21.12 -5.79
C LEU A 104 -10.83 -19.74 -6.38
N ILE A 105 -11.91 -19.10 -5.91
CA ILE A 105 -12.27 -17.73 -6.31
C ILE A 105 -11.71 -16.75 -5.27
N THR A 106 -11.85 -17.07 -3.98
CA THR A 106 -11.49 -16.19 -2.87
C THR A 106 -10.59 -16.89 -1.85
N ILE A 107 -9.79 -16.12 -1.12
CA ILE A 107 -8.99 -16.64 0.00
C ILE A 107 -9.90 -17.20 1.12
N GLY A 108 -11.14 -16.72 1.22
CA GLY A 108 -12.13 -17.31 2.13
C GLY A 108 -12.48 -18.76 1.76
N ASP A 109 -12.59 -19.07 0.46
CA ASP A 109 -12.81 -20.44 0.00
C ASP A 109 -11.60 -21.31 0.39
N PHE A 110 -10.39 -20.74 0.39
CA PHE A 110 -9.18 -21.46 0.84
C PHE A 110 -9.31 -21.87 2.29
N PHE A 111 -9.74 -20.97 3.19
CA PHE A 111 -9.94 -21.33 4.59
C PHE A 111 -11.03 -22.38 4.78
N THR A 112 -12.10 -22.29 3.99
CA THR A 112 -13.24 -23.21 4.06
C THR A 112 -12.85 -24.60 3.60
N GLU A 113 -12.11 -24.72 2.51
CA GLU A 113 -11.70 -26.00 1.94
C GLU A 113 -10.49 -26.59 2.68
N ARG A 114 -9.44 -25.81 2.93
CA ARG A 114 -8.20 -26.30 3.56
C ARG A 114 -8.39 -26.70 5.02
N PHE A 115 -9.31 -26.06 5.75
CA PHE A 115 -9.51 -26.28 7.19
C PHE A 115 -10.91 -26.75 7.57
N GLU A 116 -11.77 -27.05 6.58
CA GLU A 116 -13.16 -27.49 6.80
C GLU A 116 -13.92 -26.50 7.72
N SER A 117 -13.66 -25.20 7.54
CA SER A 117 -14.02 -24.17 8.52
C SER A 117 -14.63 -22.93 7.89
N LYS A 118 -15.97 -22.89 7.91
CA LYS A 118 -16.75 -21.70 7.53
C LYS A 118 -16.43 -20.48 8.41
N PHE A 119 -16.13 -20.68 9.70
CA PHE A 119 -15.78 -19.60 10.62
C PHE A 119 -14.53 -18.84 10.16
N LEU A 120 -13.43 -19.56 9.87
CA LEU A 120 -12.19 -18.95 9.37
C LEU A 120 -12.40 -18.19 8.06
N GLY A 121 -13.16 -18.78 7.13
CA GLY A 121 -13.51 -18.10 5.87
C GLY A 121 -14.35 -16.84 6.08
N GLY A 122 -15.33 -16.88 6.98
CA GLY A 122 -16.15 -15.72 7.34
C GLY A 122 -15.37 -14.64 8.11
N ALA A 123 -14.49 -15.04 9.03
CA ALA A 123 -13.61 -14.13 9.77
C ALA A 123 -12.66 -13.38 8.83
N PHE A 124 -12.05 -14.09 7.88
CA PHE A 124 -11.25 -13.47 6.83
C PHE A 124 -12.08 -12.53 5.95
N ALA A 125 -13.32 -12.90 5.60
CA ALA A 125 -14.22 -12.06 4.83
C ALA A 125 -14.55 -10.75 5.53
N VAL A 126 -14.98 -10.81 6.79
CA VAL A 126 -15.30 -9.62 7.61
C VAL A 126 -14.07 -8.73 7.75
N PHE A 127 -12.91 -9.31 8.09
CA PHE A 127 -11.65 -8.58 8.19
C PHE A 127 -11.30 -7.85 6.88
N THR A 128 -11.37 -8.55 5.75
CA THR A 128 -11.00 -8.01 4.44
C THR A 128 -11.97 -6.91 3.99
N ILE A 129 -13.28 -7.07 4.25
CA ILE A 129 -14.28 -6.04 3.94
C ILE A 129 -14.02 -4.76 4.73
N VAL A 130 -13.76 -4.87 6.04
CA VAL A 130 -13.43 -3.72 6.89
C VAL A 130 -12.17 -3.01 6.37
N MET A 131 -11.09 -3.76 6.13
CA MET A 131 -9.84 -3.20 5.60
C MET A 131 -10.02 -2.53 4.24
N ALA A 132 -10.86 -3.10 3.38
CA ALA A 132 -11.11 -2.53 2.07
C ALA A 132 -11.94 -1.24 2.11
N LEU A 133 -12.88 -1.09 3.05
CA LEU A 133 -13.59 0.18 3.25
C LEU A 133 -12.62 1.32 3.60
N PHE A 134 -11.62 1.05 4.45
CA PHE A 134 -10.54 2.00 4.71
C PHE A 134 -9.72 2.30 3.45
N GLY A 135 -9.39 1.27 2.65
CA GLY A 135 -8.63 1.44 1.40
C GLY A 135 -9.37 2.30 0.38
N THR A 136 -10.65 2.00 0.19
CA THR A 136 -11.56 2.77 -0.67
C THR A 136 -11.66 4.23 -0.21
N ALA A 137 -11.78 4.47 1.10
CA ALA A 137 -11.83 5.82 1.67
C ALA A 137 -10.57 6.64 1.35
N VAL A 138 -9.39 6.03 1.51
CA VAL A 138 -8.11 6.66 1.17
C VAL A 138 -8.05 7.00 -0.33
N GLY A 139 -8.49 6.09 -1.19
CA GLY A 139 -8.55 6.31 -2.64
C GLY A 139 -9.43 7.50 -3.03
N TYR A 140 -10.60 7.64 -2.41
CA TYR A 140 -11.48 8.81 -2.59
C TYR A 140 -10.81 10.10 -2.13
N LEU A 141 -10.32 10.14 -0.88
CA LEU A 141 -9.69 11.31 -0.28
C LEU A 141 -8.55 11.84 -1.16
N VAL A 142 -7.68 10.95 -1.64
CA VAL A 142 -6.56 11.34 -2.48
C VAL A 142 -7.02 11.80 -3.86
N SER A 143 -7.91 11.05 -4.51
CA SER A 143 -8.44 11.43 -5.83
C SER A 143 -9.09 12.82 -5.80
N ALA A 144 -9.88 13.12 -4.78
CA ALA A 144 -10.48 14.45 -4.61
C ALA A 144 -9.43 15.52 -4.36
N LYS A 145 -8.48 15.31 -3.44
CA LYS A 145 -7.41 16.29 -3.17
C LYS A 145 -6.62 16.61 -4.43
N THR A 146 -6.27 15.59 -5.22
CA THR A 146 -5.56 15.79 -6.49
C THR A 146 -6.43 16.53 -7.51
N PHE A 147 -7.71 16.18 -7.64
CA PHE A 147 -8.63 16.88 -8.55
C PHE A 147 -8.84 18.35 -8.14
N MET A 148 -9.01 18.61 -6.84
CA MET A 148 -9.20 19.94 -6.27
C MET A 148 -7.95 20.82 -6.48
N ALA A 149 -6.75 20.26 -6.30
CA ALA A 149 -5.49 20.97 -6.55
C ALA A 149 -5.33 21.43 -8.00
N LEU A 150 -6.01 20.77 -8.93
CA LEU A 150 -6.02 21.10 -10.36
C LEU A 150 -7.16 22.03 -10.77
N THR A 151 -8.10 22.30 -9.85
CA THR A 151 -9.24 23.20 -10.05
C THR A 151 -9.29 24.31 -8.98
N PRO A 152 -8.18 25.01 -8.69
CA PRO A 152 -8.18 26.05 -7.67
C PRO A 152 -9.01 27.25 -8.12
N LYS A 153 -9.84 27.74 -7.22
CA LYS A 153 -10.58 28.99 -7.36
C LYS A 153 -9.58 30.16 -7.23
N PRO A 154 -9.67 31.20 -8.07
CA PRO A 154 -8.77 32.34 -7.97
C PRO A 154 -9.16 33.21 -6.76
N ALA A 155 -8.16 33.84 -6.13
CA ALA A 155 -8.36 34.55 -4.85
C ALA A 155 -9.39 35.69 -4.90
N HIS A 156 -9.64 36.28 -6.08
CA HIS A 156 -10.64 37.34 -6.26
C HIS A 156 -12.09 36.81 -6.26
N GLU A 157 -12.29 35.50 -6.43
CA GLU A 157 -13.61 34.86 -6.36
C GLU A 157 -13.89 34.29 -4.95
N PHE A 158 -12.94 34.39 -4.02
CA PHE A 158 -13.11 33.85 -2.68
C PHE A 158 -14.25 34.55 -1.94
N THR A 159 -15.10 33.76 -1.29
CA THR A 159 -16.01 34.29 -0.26
C THR A 159 -15.21 34.78 0.93
N VAL A 160 -15.82 35.60 1.79
CA VAL A 160 -15.16 36.10 3.01
C VAL A 160 -14.67 34.95 3.89
N GLU A 161 -15.47 33.89 4.01
CA GLU A 161 -15.13 32.68 4.78
C GLU A 161 -13.99 31.88 4.12
N GLU A 162 -14.01 31.73 2.80
CA GLU A 162 -12.96 31.07 2.02
C GLU A 162 -11.61 31.78 2.16
N LYS A 163 -11.63 33.11 2.10
CA LYS A 163 -10.43 33.93 2.29
C LYS A 163 -9.87 33.79 3.71
N LEU A 164 -10.73 33.90 4.72
CA LEU A 164 -10.36 33.69 6.12
C LEU A 164 -9.77 32.30 6.37
N ARG A 165 -10.31 31.27 5.73
CA ARG A 165 -9.81 29.88 5.82
C ARG A 165 -8.37 29.76 5.32
N VAL A 166 -8.07 30.34 4.16
CA VAL A 166 -6.73 30.27 3.54
C VAL A 166 -5.73 31.13 4.33
N GLU A 167 -6.11 32.35 4.71
CA GLU A 167 -5.27 33.22 5.53
C GLU A 167 -4.94 32.60 6.88
N SER A 168 -5.95 32.03 7.56
CA SER A 168 -5.78 31.31 8.83
C SER A 168 -4.88 30.08 8.69
N TYR A 169 -4.90 29.39 7.54
CA TYR A 169 -4.00 28.28 7.26
C TYR A 169 -2.54 28.73 7.10
N HIS A 170 -2.30 29.85 6.42
CA HIS A 170 -0.95 30.41 6.30
C HIS A 170 -0.43 30.90 7.65
N GLU A 171 -1.27 31.61 8.41
CA GLU A 171 -0.97 32.02 9.78
C GLU A 171 -0.64 30.80 10.66
N PHE A 172 -1.46 29.76 10.62
CA PHE A 172 -1.24 28.53 11.37
C PHE A 172 0.12 27.91 11.06
N ASN A 173 0.48 27.79 9.79
CA ASN A 173 1.76 27.21 9.39
C ASN A 173 2.95 28.06 9.81
N GLN A 174 2.82 29.39 9.76
CA GLN A 174 3.84 30.31 10.24
C GLN A 174 4.05 30.16 11.75
N LEU A 175 2.97 30.19 12.53
CA LEU A 175 3.02 30.00 13.98
C LEU A 175 3.51 28.59 14.36
N ARG A 176 3.13 27.57 13.58
CA ARG A 176 3.63 26.20 13.75
C ARG A 176 5.14 26.13 13.53
N GLY A 177 5.68 26.83 12.53
CA GLY A 177 7.13 26.93 12.33
C GLY A 177 7.83 27.54 13.53
N LEU A 178 7.34 28.69 14.00
CA LEU A 178 7.87 29.35 15.20
C LEU A 178 7.76 28.48 16.46
N TYR A 179 6.66 27.73 16.61
CA TYR A 179 6.46 26.79 17.70
C TYR A 179 7.48 25.64 17.67
N LEU A 180 7.68 25.03 16.49
CA LEU A 180 8.64 23.94 16.30
C LEU A 180 10.08 24.40 16.52
N ASP A 181 10.38 25.66 16.21
CA ASP A 181 11.69 26.28 16.45
C ASP A 181 11.88 26.78 17.89
N GLY A 182 10.87 26.65 18.77
CA GLY A 182 10.90 27.16 20.14
C GLY A 182 10.89 28.69 20.25
N ARG A 183 10.52 29.39 19.18
CA ARG A 183 10.54 30.85 19.04
C ARG A 183 9.15 31.50 19.06
N LEU A 184 8.10 30.72 19.33
CA LEU A 184 6.73 31.23 19.36
C LEU A 184 6.54 32.20 20.55
N PRO A 185 6.21 33.49 20.31
CA PRO A 185 5.93 34.44 21.38
C PRO A 185 4.75 33.97 22.24
N ASP A 186 4.79 34.24 23.55
CA ASP A 186 3.74 33.83 24.48
C ASP A 186 2.36 34.39 24.09
N GLU A 187 2.30 35.61 23.57
CA GLU A 187 1.07 36.25 23.08
C GLU A 187 0.42 35.50 21.91
N GLN A 188 1.21 34.77 21.12
CA GLN A 188 0.74 34.02 19.94
C GLN A 188 0.42 32.55 20.25
N LYS A 189 0.72 32.06 21.46
CA LYS A 189 0.43 30.66 21.86
C LYS A 189 -1.07 30.36 21.83
N THR A 190 -1.90 31.27 22.33
CA THR A 190 -3.37 31.11 22.31
C THR A 190 -3.89 31.03 20.89
N ARG A 191 -3.47 31.97 20.03
CA ARG A 191 -3.85 31.99 18.60
C ARG A 191 -3.38 30.73 17.87
N TYR A 192 -2.17 30.28 18.14
CA TYR A 192 -1.65 29.02 17.61
C TYR A 192 -2.51 27.82 18.05
N GLN A 193 -2.93 27.77 19.32
CA GLN A 193 -3.81 26.71 19.83
C GLN A 193 -5.20 26.73 19.19
N GLU A 194 -5.79 27.91 19.00
CA GLU A 194 -7.07 28.08 18.28
C GLU A 194 -6.95 27.57 16.84
N LEU A 195 -5.93 28.03 16.12
CA LEU A 195 -5.68 27.62 14.74
C LEU A 195 -5.38 26.14 14.64
N ARG A 196 -4.61 25.58 15.58
CA ARG A 196 -4.37 24.14 15.69
C ARG A 196 -5.67 23.36 15.89
N ASN A 197 -6.58 23.87 16.71
CA ASN A 197 -7.89 23.26 16.89
C ASN A 197 -8.74 23.35 15.60
N MET A 198 -8.72 24.48 14.90
CA MET A 198 -9.38 24.63 13.60
C MET A 198 -8.80 23.68 12.55
N ASP A 199 -7.47 23.52 12.50
CA ASP A 199 -6.77 22.57 11.63
C ASP A 199 -7.19 21.14 11.94
N SER A 200 -7.25 20.76 13.23
CA SER A 200 -7.71 19.45 13.68
C SER A 200 -9.18 19.15 13.32
N GLN A 201 -9.97 20.19 13.06
CA GLN A 201 -11.36 20.11 12.60
C GLN A 201 -11.46 20.10 11.07
N GLY A 202 -10.36 20.23 10.33
CA GLY A 202 -10.34 20.34 8.87
C GLY A 202 -10.87 21.68 8.35
N LYS A 203 -10.93 22.71 9.20
CA LYS A 203 -11.46 24.04 8.84
C LYS A 203 -10.42 24.94 8.19
N LEU A 204 -9.14 24.59 8.24
CA LEU A 204 -8.06 25.28 7.55
C LEU A 204 -7.73 24.57 6.24
N GLY A 205 -7.28 25.31 5.23
CA GLY A 205 -6.87 24.73 3.95
C GLY A 205 -5.93 25.63 3.17
N ALA A 206 -4.98 25.02 2.45
CA ALA A 206 -3.98 25.72 1.65
C ALA A 206 -4.55 26.48 0.45
N PHE A 207 -5.70 26.05 -0.07
CA PHE A 207 -6.38 26.67 -1.20
C PHE A 207 -7.87 26.34 -1.18
N VAL A 208 -8.64 27.06 -1.99
CA VAL A 208 -10.05 26.78 -2.26
C VAL A 208 -10.18 26.28 -3.70
N SER A 209 -10.97 25.24 -3.91
CA SER A 209 -11.27 24.68 -5.22
C SER A 209 -12.69 25.03 -5.64
N TYR A 210 -12.93 25.08 -6.95
CA TYR A 210 -14.30 25.13 -7.48
C TYR A 210 -15.11 23.86 -7.19
N VAL A 211 -14.42 22.75 -6.89
CA VAL A 211 -15.05 21.46 -6.64
C VAL A 211 -15.06 21.17 -5.15
N ASP A 212 -16.26 20.93 -4.64
CA ASP A 212 -16.44 20.43 -3.28
C ASP A 212 -16.14 18.91 -3.24
N PRO A 213 -15.37 18.44 -2.24
CA PRO A 213 -14.94 17.05 -2.15
C PRO A 213 -16.10 16.07 -2.00
N VAL A 214 -17.17 16.44 -1.30
CA VAL A 214 -18.33 15.55 -1.09
C VAL A 214 -19.05 15.30 -2.40
N TYR A 215 -19.35 16.36 -3.15
CA TYR A 215 -19.96 16.23 -4.49
C TYR A 215 -19.06 15.43 -5.43
N PHE A 216 -17.75 15.66 -5.38
CA PHE A 216 -16.79 14.86 -6.14
C PHE A 216 -16.89 13.37 -5.79
N TYR A 217 -16.91 13.00 -4.50
CA TYR A 217 -17.00 11.60 -4.09
C TYR A 217 -18.26 10.92 -4.64
N PHE A 218 -19.41 11.57 -4.52
CA PHE A 218 -20.67 11.00 -5.01
C PHE A 218 -20.72 10.91 -6.54
N LEU A 219 -20.25 11.92 -7.26
CA LEU A 219 -20.22 11.89 -8.72
C LEU A 219 -19.25 10.81 -9.24
N TYR A 220 -18.00 10.86 -8.78
CA TYR A 220 -16.96 9.90 -9.14
C TYR A 220 -17.38 8.47 -8.74
N GLY A 221 -17.85 8.27 -7.51
CA GLY A 221 -18.32 6.98 -7.03
C GLY A 221 -19.52 6.43 -7.79
N SER A 222 -20.47 7.28 -8.20
CA SER A 222 -21.60 6.86 -9.02
C SER A 222 -21.16 6.38 -10.39
N ILE A 223 -20.25 7.12 -11.05
CA ILE A 223 -19.72 6.72 -12.36
C ILE A 223 -18.98 5.39 -12.26
N VAL A 224 -18.13 5.24 -11.24
CA VAL A 224 -17.41 3.99 -10.98
C VAL A 224 -18.37 2.84 -10.73
N CYS A 225 -19.36 3.05 -9.87
CA CYS A 225 -20.38 2.05 -9.56
C CYS A 225 -21.11 1.56 -10.82
N ILE A 226 -21.55 2.49 -11.68
CA ILE A 226 -22.29 2.14 -12.91
C ILE A 226 -21.49 1.19 -13.80
N TYR A 227 -20.24 1.50 -14.14
CA TYR A 227 -19.50 0.64 -15.07
C TYR A 227 -19.10 -0.70 -14.44
N VAL A 228 -18.79 -0.72 -13.13
CA VAL A 228 -18.44 -1.96 -12.41
C VAL A 228 -19.63 -2.90 -12.30
N LEU A 229 -20.81 -2.37 -11.97
CA LEU A 229 -22.04 -3.16 -11.88
C LEU A 229 -22.43 -3.80 -13.22
N LEU A 230 -22.27 -3.05 -14.32
CA LEU A 230 -22.57 -3.53 -15.67
C LEU A 230 -21.57 -4.58 -16.16
N GLY A 231 -20.28 -4.39 -15.86
CA GLY A 231 -19.22 -5.09 -16.54
C GLY A 231 -18.59 -6.30 -15.82
N GLY A 232 -18.70 -6.37 -14.49
CA GLY A 232 -18.05 -7.44 -13.69
C GLY A 232 -16.52 -7.50 -13.88
N PHE A 233 -15.91 -8.61 -13.48
CA PHE A 233 -14.45 -8.78 -13.49
C PHE A 233 -13.84 -8.73 -14.91
N THR A 234 -14.58 -9.20 -15.93
CA THR A 234 -14.09 -9.18 -17.31
C THR A 234 -14.02 -7.78 -17.89
N ALA A 235 -15.02 -6.92 -17.59
CA ALA A 235 -14.94 -5.54 -18.02
C ALA A 235 -13.83 -4.79 -17.29
N ALA A 236 -13.66 -5.02 -15.98
CA ALA A 236 -12.55 -4.48 -15.21
C ALA A 236 -11.20 -4.82 -15.89
N ALA A 237 -11.01 -6.07 -16.30
CA ALA A 237 -9.80 -6.49 -17.02
C ALA A 237 -9.57 -5.76 -18.35
N MET A 238 -10.64 -5.37 -19.05
CA MET A 238 -10.55 -4.64 -20.32
C MET A 238 -10.35 -3.14 -20.12
N THR A 239 -11.04 -2.55 -19.14
CA THR A 239 -10.85 -1.14 -18.77
C THR A 239 -9.45 -0.90 -18.20
N ASP A 240 -8.89 -1.87 -17.47
CA ASP A 240 -7.53 -1.83 -16.95
C ASP A 240 -6.45 -1.73 -18.02
N VAL A 241 -6.71 -2.22 -19.24
CA VAL A 241 -5.77 -2.01 -20.36
C VAL A 241 -5.72 -0.53 -20.73
N VAL A 242 -6.89 0.11 -20.85
CA VAL A 242 -7.00 1.54 -21.18
C VAL A 242 -6.44 2.38 -20.04
N GLN A 243 -6.86 2.10 -18.81
CA GLN A 243 -6.40 2.79 -17.60
C GLN A 243 -4.90 2.58 -17.37
N GLY A 244 -4.37 1.40 -17.67
CA GLY A 244 -2.95 1.09 -17.64
C GLY A 244 -2.11 1.98 -18.56
N VAL A 245 -2.57 2.19 -19.79
CA VAL A 245 -1.91 3.13 -20.71
C VAL A 245 -1.98 4.56 -20.15
N LEU A 246 -3.13 4.97 -19.61
CA LEU A 246 -3.26 6.29 -18.98
C LEU A 246 -2.34 6.46 -17.76
N MET A 247 -2.15 5.42 -16.95
CA MET A 247 -1.21 5.40 -15.83
C MET A 247 0.23 5.57 -16.28
N ILE A 248 0.62 4.96 -17.40
CA ILE A 248 1.97 5.16 -17.97
C ILE A 248 2.16 6.62 -18.39
N ILE A 249 1.17 7.19 -19.09
CA ILE A 249 1.23 8.58 -19.55
C ILE A 249 1.32 9.52 -18.35
N PHE A 250 0.42 9.38 -17.37
CA PHE A 250 0.42 10.13 -16.12
C PHE A 250 1.76 10.07 -15.38
N SER A 251 2.41 8.91 -15.36
CA SER A 251 3.68 8.71 -14.66
C SER A 251 4.85 9.44 -15.31
N CYS A 252 4.83 9.57 -16.63
CA CYS A 252 5.95 10.09 -17.40
C CYS A 252 5.78 11.56 -17.82
N ILE A 253 4.54 12.05 -17.95
CA ILE A 253 4.23 13.34 -18.60
C ILE A 253 4.92 14.55 -17.96
N LEU A 254 5.13 14.56 -16.63
CA LEU A 254 5.79 15.71 -15.96
C LEU A 254 7.29 15.79 -16.25
N ILE A 255 7.93 14.66 -16.56
CA ILE A 255 9.40 14.55 -16.55
C ILE A 255 10.05 15.37 -17.68
N PRO A 256 9.59 15.29 -18.95
CA PRO A 256 10.16 16.11 -20.01
C PRO A 256 10.07 17.61 -19.74
N PHE A 257 8.91 18.09 -19.24
CA PHE A 257 8.70 19.52 -18.96
C PHE A 257 9.52 19.99 -17.74
N GLY A 258 9.62 19.18 -16.69
CA GLY A 258 10.42 19.49 -15.52
C GLY A 258 11.92 19.53 -15.84
N ILE A 259 12.43 18.53 -16.57
CA ILE A 259 13.84 18.48 -17.01
C ILE A 259 14.17 19.65 -17.93
N TYR A 260 13.28 20.02 -18.85
CA TYR A 260 13.47 21.19 -19.69
C TYR A 260 13.56 22.48 -18.87
N LYS A 261 12.63 22.67 -17.92
CA LYS A 261 12.55 23.88 -17.09
C LYS A 261 13.73 24.06 -16.13
N ILE A 262 14.27 22.96 -15.59
CA ILE A 262 15.41 23.00 -14.66
C ILE A 262 16.76 23.14 -15.37
N GLY A 263 16.80 23.07 -16.71
CA GLY A 263 18.03 23.16 -17.50
C GLY A 263 18.75 21.83 -17.71
N GLY A 264 18.00 20.72 -17.79
CA GLY A 264 18.53 19.38 -18.00
C GLY A 264 18.94 18.67 -16.71
N PHE A 265 19.48 17.46 -16.84
CA PHE A 265 19.94 16.66 -15.70
C PHE A 265 21.10 17.33 -14.93
N SER A 266 22.02 18.02 -15.63
CA SER A 266 23.06 18.81 -14.96
C SER A 266 22.48 19.97 -14.15
N GLY A 267 21.40 20.61 -14.64
CA GLY A 267 20.65 21.61 -13.88
C GLY A 267 20.00 21.03 -12.62
N LEU A 268 19.50 19.79 -12.70
CA LEU A 268 18.96 19.08 -11.54
C LEU A 268 20.02 18.81 -10.47
N HIS A 269 21.19 18.31 -10.85
CA HIS A 269 22.31 18.08 -9.91
C HIS A 269 22.88 19.39 -9.34
N ALA A 270 22.82 20.49 -10.09
CA ALA A 270 23.21 21.80 -9.59
C ALA A 270 22.20 22.39 -8.58
N ALA A 271 20.91 22.09 -8.73
CA ALA A 271 19.84 22.66 -7.90
C ALA A 271 19.51 21.83 -6.65
N VAL A 272 19.80 20.52 -6.65
CA VAL A 272 19.46 19.61 -5.55
C VAL A 272 20.71 19.21 -4.76
N PRO A 273 20.70 19.21 -3.41
CA PRO A 273 21.86 18.80 -2.62
C PRO A 273 22.33 17.36 -2.92
N GLU A 274 23.65 17.14 -3.02
CA GLU A 274 24.25 15.83 -3.38
C GLU A 274 23.74 14.66 -2.53
N HIS A 275 23.58 14.88 -1.21
CA HIS A 275 23.10 13.84 -0.30
C HIS A 275 21.68 13.34 -0.61
N MET A 276 20.86 14.14 -1.30
CA MET A 276 19.51 13.75 -1.74
C MET A 276 19.55 12.76 -2.92
N PHE A 277 20.71 12.54 -3.55
CA PHE A 277 20.92 11.52 -4.58
C PHE A 277 21.53 10.22 -4.03
N TRP A 278 21.84 10.15 -2.74
CA TRP A 278 22.41 8.95 -2.13
C TRP A 278 21.33 7.89 -1.93
N LEU A 279 21.42 6.79 -2.69
CA LEU A 279 20.45 5.69 -2.69
C LEU A 279 20.12 5.17 -1.30
N PHE A 280 21.11 4.98 -0.42
CA PHE A 280 20.89 4.44 0.93
C PHE A 280 20.89 5.51 2.03
N GLY A 281 20.93 6.79 1.64
CA GLY A 281 21.10 7.92 2.57
C GLY A 281 22.39 7.83 3.39
N THR A 282 22.44 8.55 4.51
CA THR A 282 23.50 8.41 5.53
C THR A 282 23.03 7.54 6.68
N GLU A 283 23.84 6.56 7.09
CA GLU A 283 23.55 5.58 8.15
C GLU A 283 23.13 6.22 9.50
N ALA A 284 23.62 7.44 9.76
CA ALA A 284 23.34 8.23 10.95
C ALA A 284 21.93 8.86 11.00
N LEU A 285 21.25 9.00 9.86
CA LEU A 285 20.05 9.83 9.71
C LEU A 285 18.92 9.18 8.94
N SER A 286 19.21 8.13 8.18
CA SER A 286 18.21 7.42 7.41
C SER A 286 17.32 6.61 8.35
N GLU A 287 16.02 6.88 8.33
CA GLU A 287 15.01 6.01 8.97
C GLU A 287 14.95 4.63 8.31
N TYR A 288 15.58 4.47 7.15
CA TYR A 288 15.53 3.29 6.28
C TYR A 288 16.89 2.59 6.17
N ALA A 289 17.49 2.23 7.30
CA ALA A 289 18.65 1.35 7.29
C ALA A 289 18.33 0.01 6.60
N TRP A 290 19.34 -0.62 5.97
CA TRP A 290 19.13 -1.83 5.16
C TRP A 290 18.46 -2.97 5.92
N TYR A 291 18.75 -3.13 7.22
CA TYR A 291 18.14 -4.16 8.07
C TYR A 291 16.67 -3.88 8.37
N THR A 292 16.27 -2.60 8.45
CA THR A 292 14.86 -2.19 8.57
C THR A 292 14.11 -2.50 7.29
N ILE A 293 14.70 -2.17 6.13
CA ILE A 293 14.14 -2.50 4.81
C ILE A 293 13.97 -4.02 4.68
N ALA A 294 14.96 -4.80 5.10
CA ALA A 294 14.90 -6.27 5.07
C ALA A 294 13.78 -6.82 5.96
N ALA A 295 13.67 -6.34 7.21
CA ALA A 295 12.61 -6.75 8.14
C ALA A 295 11.21 -6.36 7.63
N MET A 296 11.03 -5.14 7.12
CA MET A 296 9.79 -4.67 6.52
C MET A 296 9.42 -5.48 5.27
N SER A 297 10.40 -5.81 4.43
CA SER A 297 10.18 -6.65 3.25
C SER A 297 9.74 -8.05 3.66
N PHE A 298 10.37 -8.65 4.67
CA PHE A 298 9.96 -9.95 5.18
C PHE A 298 8.55 -9.93 5.78
N ALA A 299 8.20 -8.91 6.57
CA ALA A 299 6.84 -8.72 7.10
C ALA A 299 5.79 -8.55 5.99
N ASN A 300 6.12 -7.78 4.95
CA ASN A 300 5.28 -7.65 3.76
C ASN A 300 5.13 -8.99 3.03
N LEU A 301 6.19 -9.82 2.95
CA LEU A 301 6.12 -11.12 2.28
C LEU A 301 5.12 -12.04 2.96
N VAL A 302 5.11 -12.05 4.30
CA VAL A 302 4.13 -12.79 5.09
C VAL A 302 2.72 -12.25 4.83
N SER A 303 2.56 -10.93 4.79
CA SER A 303 1.25 -10.25 4.75
C SER A 303 0.59 -10.24 3.37
N ILE A 304 1.34 -10.10 2.29
CA ILE A 304 0.81 -9.77 0.96
C ILE A 304 -0.06 -10.88 0.37
N VAL A 305 0.17 -12.14 0.74
CA VAL A 305 -0.65 -13.27 0.28
C VAL A 305 -2.07 -13.24 0.85
N ALA A 306 -2.31 -12.46 1.91
CA ALA A 306 -3.64 -12.26 2.50
C ALA A 306 -4.43 -11.13 1.82
N VAL A 307 -3.88 -10.45 0.81
CA VAL A 307 -4.62 -9.41 0.07
C VAL A 307 -5.77 -10.07 -0.70
N GLY A 308 -7.00 -9.65 -0.41
CA GLY A 308 -8.23 -10.30 -0.89
C GLY A 308 -8.37 -10.43 -2.41
N THR A 309 -7.75 -9.52 -3.18
CA THR A 309 -7.82 -9.51 -4.65
C THR A 309 -6.88 -10.52 -5.31
N GLY A 310 -5.82 -10.95 -4.62
CA GLY A 310 -4.75 -11.75 -5.21
C GLY A 310 -5.24 -13.09 -5.77
N MET A 311 -6.10 -13.80 -5.04
CA MET A 311 -6.62 -15.10 -5.47
C MET A 311 -7.55 -14.98 -6.69
N GLN A 312 -8.39 -13.94 -6.75
CA GLN A 312 -9.27 -13.67 -7.88
C GLN A 312 -8.47 -13.34 -9.15
N VAL A 313 -7.53 -12.38 -9.05
CA VAL A 313 -6.72 -11.92 -10.18
C VAL A 313 -5.90 -13.06 -10.78
N MET A 314 -5.16 -13.80 -9.95
CA MET A 314 -4.34 -14.93 -10.42
C MET A 314 -5.19 -16.13 -10.84
N GLY A 315 -6.33 -16.34 -10.18
CA GLY A 315 -7.29 -17.41 -10.47
C GLY A 315 -8.01 -17.26 -11.81
N SER A 316 -8.14 -16.03 -12.31
CA SER A 316 -8.76 -15.70 -13.62
C SER A 316 -7.87 -15.98 -14.83
N ALA A 317 -6.57 -16.22 -14.63
CA ALA A 317 -5.64 -16.52 -15.72
C ALA A 317 -5.96 -17.86 -16.41
N THR A 318 -5.64 -17.99 -17.71
CA THR A 318 -5.83 -19.25 -18.44
C THR A 318 -5.08 -20.42 -17.81
N ASN A 319 -3.83 -20.20 -17.42
CA ASN A 319 -2.96 -21.19 -16.79
C ASN A 319 -1.91 -20.49 -15.90
N GLU A 320 -1.07 -21.27 -15.24
CA GLU A 320 -0.05 -20.78 -14.30
C GLU A 320 1.03 -19.96 -15.00
N LYS A 321 1.39 -20.27 -16.25
CA LYS A 321 2.37 -19.48 -17.01
C LYS A 321 1.82 -18.09 -17.29
N THR A 322 0.54 -17.98 -17.65
CA THR A 322 -0.14 -16.70 -17.85
C THR A 322 -0.25 -15.92 -16.54
N ALA A 323 -0.60 -16.58 -15.42
CA ALA A 323 -0.64 -15.96 -14.09
C ALA A 323 0.74 -15.41 -13.66
N ARG A 324 1.81 -16.20 -13.84
CA ARG A 324 3.21 -15.80 -13.58
C ARG A 324 3.62 -14.61 -14.43
N PHE A 325 3.34 -14.64 -15.74
CA PHE A 325 3.64 -13.52 -16.63
C PHE A 325 2.92 -12.24 -16.20
N GLY A 326 1.62 -12.35 -15.88
CA GLY A 326 0.81 -11.21 -15.47
C GLY A 326 1.33 -10.53 -14.22
N ILE A 327 1.52 -11.30 -13.14
CA ILE A 327 1.94 -10.72 -11.86
C ILE A 327 3.36 -10.18 -11.90
N ILE A 328 4.31 -10.91 -12.50
CA ILE A 328 5.71 -10.48 -12.55
C ILE A 328 5.85 -9.30 -13.50
N GLY A 329 5.27 -9.39 -14.69
CA GLY A 329 5.30 -8.31 -15.67
C GLY A 329 4.68 -7.03 -15.12
N GLY A 330 3.45 -7.10 -14.61
CA GLY A 330 2.75 -5.94 -14.06
C GLY A 330 3.46 -5.32 -12.86
N MET A 331 3.89 -6.16 -11.89
CA MET A 331 4.60 -5.67 -10.69
C MET A 331 5.98 -5.09 -11.01
N MET A 332 6.73 -5.66 -11.96
CA MET A 332 8.03 -5.14 -12.39
C MET A 332 7.86 -3.81 -13.13
N PHE A 333 6.89 -3.74 -14.02
CA PHE A 333 6.63 -2.55 -14.81
C PHE A 333 6.20 -1.36 -13.95
N LYS A 334 5.43 -1.61 -12.87
CA LYS A 334 5.17 -0.62 -11.83
C LYS A 334 6.45 -0.02 -11.23
N ARG A 335 7.51 -0.82 -11.00
CA ARG A 335 8.76 -0.32 -10.42
C ARG A 335 9.49 0.61 -11.37
N VAL A 336 9.38 0.35 -12.68
CA VAL A 336 9.87 1.28 -13.70
C VAL A 336 9.12 2.61 -13.61
N MET A 337 7.78 2.59 -13.45
CA MET A 337 6.99 3.82 -13.27
C MET A 337 7.38 4.62 -12.02
N MET A 338 7.70 3.94 -10.91
CA MET A 338 8.17 4.60 -9.69
C MET A 338 9.46 5.40 -9.89
N ILE A 339 10.34 5.02 -10.82
CA ILE A 339 11.55 5.80 -11.13
C ILE A 339 11.17 7.17 -11.68
N PHE A 340 10.15 7.26 -12.53
CA PHE A 340 9.63 8.55 -13.01
C PHE A 340 9.01 9.36 -11.87
N TRP A 341 8.27 8.73 -10.96
CA TRP A 341 7.71 9.42 -9.78
C TRP A 341 8.80 9.94 -8.84
N ALA A 342 9.90 9.18 -8.68
CA ALA A 342 11.06 9.63 -7.91
C ALA A 342 11.77 10.81 -8.58
N LEU A 343 11.94 10.77 -9.91
CA LEU A 343 12.45 11.91 -10.68
C LEU A 343 11.56 13.15 -10.51
N ALA A 344 10.24 12.99 -10.55
CA ALA A 344 9.33 14.10 -10.30
C ALA A 344 9.49 14.68 -8.88
N GLY A 345 9.74 13.84 -7.87
CA GLY A 345 10.09 14.29 -6.53
C GLY A 345 11.39 15.11 -6.50
N LEU A 346 12.46 14.64 -7.13
CA LEU A 346 13.74 15.38 -7.24
C LEU A 346 13.58 16.69 -8.01
N LEU A 347 12.83 16.68 -9.12
CA LEU A 347 12.49 17.88 -9.89
C LEU A 347 11.72 18.89 -9.05
N ALA A 348 10.80 18.42 -8.18
CA ALA A 348 10.09 19.30 -7.27
C ALA A 348 11.02 19.99 -6.26
N ILE A 349 12.03 19.28 -5.75
CA ILE A 349 13.06 19.89 -4.90
C ILE A 349 13.81 20.98 -5.68
N GLY A 350 14.35 20.63 -6.85
CA GLY A 350 15.19 21.54 -7.63
C GLY A 350 14.44 22.77 -8.17
N LEU A 351 13.15 22.64 -8.49
CA LEU A 351 12.34 23.74 -9.03
C LEU A 351 11.64 24.58 -7.94
N TYR A 352 11.28 23.98 -6.80
CA TYR A 352 10.31 24.56 -5.87
C TYR A 352 10.71 24.44 -4.38
N ALA A 353 11.97 24.11 -4.06
CA ALA A 353 12.45 24.12 -2.67
C ALA A 353 12.11 25.46 -1.98
N GLY A 354 11.51 25.38 -0.78
CA GLY A 354 11.13 26.55 0.02
C GLY A 354 9.85 27.27 -0.43
N GLN A 355 9.23 26.91 -1.56
CA GLN A 355 7.97 27.50 -2.03
C GLN A 355 6.73 26.70 -1.61
N LEU A 356 6.91 25.43 -1.23
CA LEU A 356 5.83 24.48 -1.01
C LEU A 356 5.86 23.94 0.43
N ASN A 357 4.95 24.45 1.26
CA ASN A 357 4.87 24.11 2.69
C ASN A 357 4.13 22.79 2.98
N ASP A 358 3.36 22.30 2.01
CA ASP A 358 2.65 21.01 2.10
C ASP A 358 3.14 20.05 1.01
N PRO A 359 4.05 19.12 1.35
CA PRO A 359 4.58 18.12 0.42
C PRO A 359 3.53 17.24 -0.27
N ASP A 360 2.32 17.13 0.26
CA ASP A 360 1.24 16.35 -0.37
C ASP A 360 0.74 17.01 -1.68
N LEU A 361 0.97 18.31 -1.85
CA LEU A 361 0.49 19.09 -2.99
C LEU A 361 1.47 19.14 -4.17
N ILE A 362 2.66 18.54 -4.04
CA ILE A 362 3.73 18.58 -5.05
C ILE A 362 3.21 18.22 -6.43
N TRP A 363 2.49 17.10 -6.53
CA TRP A 363 2.08 16.58 -7.84
C TRP A 363 1.09 17.50 -8.56
N GLY A 364 0.12 18.05 -7.82
CA GLY A 364 -0.84 19.01 -8.36
C GLY A 364 -0.18 20.33 -8.74
N TYR A 365 0.73 20.82 -7.89
CA TYR A 365 1.48 22.06 -8.14
C TYR A 365 2.36 21.94 -9.39
N MET A 366 3.12 20.85 -9.52
CA MET A 366 3.93 20.57 -10.70
C MET A 366 3.09 20.51 -11.97
N THR A 367 1.96 19.81 -11.92
CA THR A 367 1.04 19.70 -13.06
C THR A 367 0.59 21.07 -13.54
N LYS A 368 0.14 21.94 -12.63
CA LYS A 368 -0.32 23.29 -12.97
C LYS A 368 0.80 24.20 -13.51
N GLN A 369 2.02 24.03 -13.01
CA GLN A 369 3.17 24.89 -13.35
C GLN A 369 3.96 24.44 -14.58
N LEU A 370 3.80 23.18 -14.99
CA LEU A 370 4.56 22.57 -16.07
C LEU A 370 3.71 22.21 -17.29
N LEU A 371 2.44 21.86 -17.10
CA LEU A 371 1.58 21.39 -18.19
C LEU A 371 0.66 22.49 -18.71
N GLY A 372 0.50 22.54 -20.03
CA GLY A 372 -0.48 23.40 -20.70
C GLY A 372 -1.86 22.76 -20.84
N PRO A 373 -2.82 23.48 -21.43
CA PRO A 373 -4.15 22.96 -21.74
C PRO A 373 -4.11 21.65 -22.55
N GLY A 374 -5.02 20.73 -22.25
CA GLY A 374 -5.07 19.37 -22.80
C GLY A 374 -4.23 18.38 -22.00
N PHE A 375 -2.97 18.72 -21.69
CA PHE A 375 -2.09 17.87 -20.89
C PHE A 375 -2.55 17.76 -19.42
N ILE A 376 -3.15 18.83 -18.89
CA ILE A 376 -3.79 18.80 -17.56
C ILE A 376 -4.96 17.80 -17.54
N GLY A 377 -5.82 17.82 -18.57
CA GLY A 377 -6.91 16.85 -18.71
C GLY A 377 -6.41 15.41 -18.78
N ILE A 378 -5.33 15.16 -19.54
CA ILE A 378 -4.67 13.84 -19.63
C ILE A 378 -4.12 13.40 -18.26
N MET A 379 -3.46 14.31 -17.54
CA MET A 379 -2.97 14.06 -16.18
C MET A 379 -4.12 13.68 -15.24
N MET A 380 -5.23 14.42 -15.30
CA MET A 380 -6.40 14.19 -14.46
C MET A 380 -7.05 12.82 -14.72
N ILE A 381 -7.27 12.45 -16.00
CA ILE A 381 -7.84 11.13 -16.29
C ILE A 381 -6.88 10.01 -15.87
N GLY A 382 -5.55 10.20 -15.94
CA GLY A 382 -4.59 9.20 -15.48
C GLY A 382 -4.62 8.98 -13.96
N VAL A 383 -4.74 10.06 -13.18
CA VAL A 383 -4.93 9.99 -11.73
C VAL A 383 -6.23 9.25 -11.39
N LEU A 384 -7.33 9.65 -12.03
CA LEU A 384 -8.65 9.06 -11.79
C LEU A 384 -8.67 7.58 -12.21
N ALA A 385 -8.06 7.26 -13.36
CA ALA A 385 -7.94 5.91 -13.90
C ALA A 385 -7.23 4.95 -12.95
N ALA A 386 -6.14 5.38 -12.31
CA ALA A 386 -5.38 4.54 -11.38
C ALA A 386 -6.20 4.13 -10.14
N ASN A 387 -6.96 5.09 -9.57
CA ASN A 387 -7.84 4.78 -8.45
C ASN A 387 -9.03 3.93 -8.90
N MET A 388 -9.58 4.18 -10.10
CA MET A 388 -10.69 3.39 -10.64
C MET A 388 -10.33 1.91 -10.84
N SER A 389 -9.15 1.60 -11.39
CA SER A 389 -8.66 0.22 -11.57
C SER A 389 -8.38 -0.51 -10.24
N SER A 390 -8.25 0.24 -9.14
CA SER A 390 -8.15 -0.34 -7.81
C SER A 390 -9.54 -0.60 -7.23
N LEU A 391 -10.46 0.35 -7.39
CA LEU A 391 -11.83 0.27 -6.88
C LEU A 391 -12.65 -0.83 -7.53
N ASP A 392 -12.49 -1.07 -8.83
CA ASP A 392 -13.27 -2.08 -9.56
C ASP A 392 -12.91 -3.52 -9.15
N VAL A 393 -11.63 -3.90 -9.24
CA VAL A 393 -11.11 -5.22 -8.86
C VAL A 393 -11.41 -5.48 -7.38
N GLN A 394 -11.20 -4.48 -6.51
CA GLN A 394 -11.49 -4.60 -5.08
C GLN A 394 -12.98 -4.83 -4.82
N SER A 395 -13.87 -4.03 -5.42
CA SER A 395 -15.32 -4.15 -5.20
C SER A 395 -15.86 -5.49 -5.68
N VAL A 396 -15.41 -5.98 -6.84
CA VAL A 396 -15.81 -7.29 -7.37
C VAL A 396 -15.24 -8.45 -6.54
N SER A 397 -13.98 -8.34 -6.09
CA SER A 397 -13.37 -9.31 -5.16
C SER A 397 -14.14 -9.41 -3.85
N LEU A 398 -14.54 -8.28 -3.26
CA LEU A 398 -15.27 -8.25 -2.00
C LEU A 398 -16.69 -8.78 -2.13
N ALA A 399 -17.36 -8.48 -3.24
CA ALA A 399 -18.66 -9.07 -3.53
C ALA A 399 -18.57 -10.60 -3.65
N ALA A 400 -17.55 -11.11 -4.35
CA ALA A 400 -17.30 -12.55 -4.41
C ALA A 400 -17.06 -13.14 -3.01
N LEU A 401 -16.19 -12.49 -2.22
CA LEU A 401 -15.85 -12.91 -0.87
C LEU A 401 -17.06 -12.91 0.06
N PHE A 402 -17.87 -11.85 0.05
CA PHE A 402 -19.09 -11.77 0.84
C PHE A 402 -20.11 -12.83 0.43
N VAL A 403 -20.36 -12.98 -0.88
CA VAL A 403 -21.35 -13.94 -1.38
C VAL A 403 -20.94 -15.37 -1.04
N HIS A 404 -19.68 -15.73 -1.22
CA HIS A 404 -19.18 -17.08 -0.98
C HIS A 404 -19.07 -17.41 0.52
N GLN A 405 -18.62 -16.46 1.33
CA GLN A 405 -18.25 -16.73 2.73
C GLN A 405 -19.30 -16.36 3.75
N VAL A 406 -20.18 -15.42 3.42
CA VAL A 406 -21.19 -14.89 4.34
C VAL A 406 -22.59 -15.24 3.82
N TYR A 407 -22.92 -14.84 2.60
CA TYR A 407 -24.31 -14.93 2.12
C TYR A 407 -24.75 -16.35 1.75
N LYS A 408 -24.02 -17.03 0.85
CA LYS A 408 -24.36 -18.38 0.37
C LYS A 408 -24.38 -19.44 1.49
N PRO A 409 -23.50 -19.39 2.50
CA PRO A 409 -23.58 -20.29 3.66
C PRO A 409 -24.83 -20.07 4.53
N LEU A 410 -25.35 -18.84 4.61
CA LEU A 410 -26.56 -18.50 5.37
C LEU A 410 -27.85 -18.75 4.56
N PHE A 411 -27.80 -18.49 3.25
CA PHE A 411 -28.92 -18.64 2.33
C PHE A 411 -28.55 -19.54 1.15
N PRO A 412 -28.45 -20.88 1.36
CA PRO A 412 -28.05 -21.81 0.31
C PRO A 412 -29.16 -22.04 -0.73
N HIS A 413 -28.79 -22.68 -1.85
CA HIS A 413 -29.69 -23.12 -2.93
C HIS A 413 -30.50 -22.03 -3.65
N LYS A 414 -30.02 -20.78 -3.65
CA LYS A 414 -30.55 -19.72 -4.52
C LYS A 414 -30.02 -19.85 -5.95
N SER A 415 -30.72 -19.22 -6.91
CA SER A 415 -30.31 -19.20 -8.33
C SER A 415 -29.04 -18.35 -8.53
N GLU A 416 -28.32 -18.60 -9.63
CA GLU A 416 -27.17 -17.78 -10.04
C GLU A 416 -27.55 -16.30 -10.18
N GLU A 417 -28.71 -16.01 -10.77
CA GLU A 417 -29.24 -14.64 -10.91
C GLU A 417 -29.41 -13.95 -9.55
N HIS A 418 -29.87 -14.68 -8.54
CA HIS A 418 -30.03 -14.15 -7.18
C HIS A 418 -28.67 -13.82 -6.57
N TYR A 419 -27.67 -14.70 -6.68
CA TYR A 419 -26.33 -14.41 -6.17
C TYR A 419 -25.67 -13.25 -6.91
N LEU A 420 -25.88 -13.12 -8.23
CA LEU A 420 -25.40 -11.98 -9.01
C LEU A 420 -26.08 -10.67 -8.57
N PHE A 421 -27.38 -10.70 -8.30
CA PHE A 421 -28.11 -9.54 -7.76
C PHE A 421 -27.54 -9.11 -6.40
N VAL A 422 -27.34 -10.05 -5.48
CA VAL A 422 -26.71 -9.76 -4.17
C VAL A 422 -25.30 -9.22 -4.36
N SER A 423 -24.52 -9.76 -5.29
CA SER A 423 -23.17 -9.27 -5.61
C SER A 423 -23.18 -7.79 -6.01
N ARG A 424 -24.12 -7.41 -6.87
CA ARG A 424 -24.31 -6.01 -7.32
C ARG A 424 -24.66 -5.09 -6.15
N ILE A 425 -25.50 -5.54 -5.21
CA ILE A 425 -25.78 -4.77 -3.98
C ILE A 425 -24.51 -4.59 -3.16
N ILE A 426 -23.70 -5.63 -2.99
CA ILE A 426 -22.46 -5.53 -2.20
C ILE A 426 -21.43 -4.61 -2.86
N ILE A 427 -21.31 -4.61 -4.19
CA ILE A 427 -20.48 -3.65 -4.93
C ILE A 427 -20.94 -2.22 -4.63
N PHE A 428 -22.25 -1.95 -4.73
CA PHE A 428 -22.81 -0.65 -4.40
C PHE A 428 -22.49 -0.26 -2.94
N LEU A 429 -22.75 -1.14 -1.98
CA LEU A 429 -22.49 -0.86 -0.56
C LEU A 429 -21.00 -0.65 -0.27
N THR A 430 -20.11 -1.34 -0.97
CA THR A 430 -18.66 -1.17 -0.81
C THR A 430 -18.20 0.20 -1.28
N ILE A 431 -18.61 0.58 -2.50
CA ILE A 431 -18.24 1.86 -3.12
C ILE A 431 -18.77 3.03 -2.28
N PHE A 432 -20.08 3.04 -1.97
CA PHE A 432 -20.70 4.12 -1.20
C PHE A 432 -20.35 4.06 0.30
N GLY A 433 -20.09 2.88 0.85
CA GLY A 433 -19.59 2.72 2.21
C GLY A 433 -18.19 3.33 2.38
N GLY A 434 -17.34 3.22 1.36
CA GLY A 434 -16.04 3.89 1.33
C GLY A 434 -16.14 5.42 1.29
N ILE A 435 -17.16 5.98 0.61
CA ILE A 435 -17.48 7.42 0.69
C ILE A 435 -17.87 7.80 2.12
N GLY A 436 -18.77 7.03 2.75
CA GLY A 436 -19.16 7.23 4.14
C GLY A 436 -17.93 7.26 5.06
N MET A 437 -17.03 6.30 4.92
CA MET A 437 -15.78 6.25 5.67
C MET A 437 -14.86 7.45 5.36
N ALA A 438 -14.73 7.86 4.09
CA ALA A 438 -13.92 9.02 3.69
C ALA A 438 -14.34 10.31 4.41
N LEU A 439 -15.64 10.48 4.70
CA LEU A 439 -16.16 11.66 5.42
C LEU A 439 -15.77 11.68 6.91
N TYR A 440 -15.48 10.53 7.53
CA TYR A 440 -15.08 10.44 8.93
C TYR A 440 -13.56 10.42 9.14
N VAL A 441 -12.80 10.02 8.12
CA VAL A 441 -11.35 9.90 8.19
C VAL A 441 -10.71 11.29 8.11
N LYS A 442 -10.18 11.76 9.23
CA LYS A 442 -9.49 13.07 9.32
C LYS A 442 -7.99 13.01 9.01
N ASN A 443 -7.34 11.85 9.22
CA ASN A 443 -5.90 11.70 9.02
C ASN A 443 -5.57 10.44 8.20
N LEU A 444 -5.12 10.66 6.96
CA LEU A 444 -4.69 9.61 6.05
C LEU A 444 -3.50 8.80 6.59
N LEU A 445 -2.57 9.47 7.28
CA LEU A 445 -1.31 8.88 7.75
C LEU A 445 -1.54 7.83 8.85
N GLU A 446 -2.56 8.00 9.69
CA GLU A 446 -2.92 7.02 10.72
C GLU A 446 -3.48 5.73 10.09
N LEU A 447 -4.24 5.83 9.00
CA LEU A 447 -4.78 4.65 8.31
C LEU A 447 -3.68 3.84 7.61
N PHE A 448 -2.66 4.50 7.05
CA PHE A 448 -1.54 3.82 6.37
C PHE A 448 -0.84 2.79 7.25
N LYS A 449 -0.73 3.04 8.57
CA LYS A 449 -0.11 2.11 9.53
C LYS A 449 -0.80 0.74 9.58
N TYR A 450 -2.10 0.67 9.30
CA TYR A 450 -2.88 -0.58 9.37
C TYR A 450 -2.72 -1.46 8.13
N PHE A 451 -2.39 -0.90 6.96
CA PHE A 451 -2.32 -1.68 5.71
C PHE A 451 -1.15 -2.67 5.67
N ILE A 452 -0.09 -2.43 6.44
CA ILE A 452 1.10 -3.31 6.44
C ILE A 452 0.96 -4.42 7.49
N SER A 453 0.65 -4.08 8.74
CA SER A 453 0.69 -5.07 9.84
C SER A 453 -0.59 -5.91 9.96
N MET A 454 -1.76 -5.42 9.53
CA MET A 454 -3.02 -6.16 9.71
C MET A 454 -3.12 -7.44 8.86
N PRO A 455 -2.77 -7.44 7.56
CA PRO A 455 -2.87 -8.65 6.75
C PRO A 455 -1.94 -9.78 7.21
N ALA A 456 -0.87 -9.47 7.97
CA ALA A 456 0.04 -10.44 8.56
C ALA A 456 -0.68 -11.49 9.43
N ILE A 457 -1.80 -11.10 10.07
CA ILE A 457 -2.62 -11.96 10.94
C ILE A 457 -3.06 -13.23 10.21
N PHE A 458 -3.43 -13.12 8.93
CA PHE A 458 -3.87 -14.25 8.11
C PHE A 458 -2.77 -14.79 7.19
N GLY A 459 -1.81 -13.94 6.81
CA GLY A 459 -0.78 -14.27 5.83
C GLY A 459 0.06 -15.50 6.19
N ALA A 460 0.45 -15.63 7.45
CA ALA A 460 1.18 -16.80 7.95
C ALA A 460 0.40 -18.12 7.80
N ALA A 461 -0.91 -18.09 8.06
CA ALA A 461 -1.78 -19.26 7.92
C ALA A 461 -1.98 -19.67 6.45
N ILE A 462 -2.01 -18.70 5.54
CA ILE A 462 -2.09 -18.95 4.10
C ILE A 462 -0.81 -19.61 3.60
N TRP A 463 0.36 -19.01 3.91
CA TRP A 463 1.67 -19.58 3.54
C TRP A 463 1.84 -21.01 4.05
N LEU A 464 1.66 -21.24 5.35
CA LEU A 464 1.79 -22.57 5.92
C LEU A 464 0.70 -23.53 5.44
N GLY A 465 -0.51 -23.06 5.15
CA GLY A 465 -1.60 -23.91 4.66
C GLY A 465 -1.34 -24.50 3.27
N PHE A 466 -0.62 -23.77 2.41
CA PHE A 466 -0.14 -24.27 1.11
C PHE A 466 1.09 -25.19 1.20
N MET A 467 1.80 -25.21 2.32
CA MET A 467 3.11 -25.89 2.44
C MET A 467 3.13 -27.03 3.44
N TRP A 468 2.22 -27.07 4.41
CA TRP A 468 2.29 -27.96 5.56
C TRP A 468 0.96 -28.63 5.87
N ARG A 469 0.93 -29.96 5.85
CA ARG A 469 -0.29 -30.76 6.09
C ARG A 469 -0.79 -30.70 7.52
N ARG A 470 0.14 -30.59 8.49
CA ARG A 470 -0.19 -30.67 9.93
C ARG A 470 -0.89 -29.41 10.46
N LEU A 471 -0.81 -28.29 9.73
CA LEU A 471 -1.48 -27.05 10.11
C LEU A 471 -2.98 -27.29 10.34
N SER A 472 -3.42 -26.99 11.56
CA SER A 472 -4.78 -27.29 12.02
C SER A 472 -5.67 -26.06 12.07
N LYS A 473 -6.99 -26.29 11.99
CA LYS A 473 -8.02 -25.25 12.20
C LYS A 473 -7.87 -24.57 13.56
N THR A 474 -7.64 -25.33 14.62
CA THR A 474 -7.55 -24.82 15.99
C THR A 474 -6.32 -23.93 16.16
N ALA A 475 -5.17 -24.35 15.62
CA ALA A 475 -3.95 -23.54 15.66
C ALA A 475 -4.14 -22.20 14.94
N VAL A 476 -4.73 -22.23 13.73
CA VAL A 476 -5.03 -21.00 12.97
C VAL A 476 -6.00 -20.10 13.71
N THR A 477 -7.04 -20.66 14.31
CA THR A 477 -8.04 -19.88 15.07
C THR A 477 -7.38 -19.18 16.26
N ILE A 478 -6.64 -19.91 17.10
CA ILE A 478 -5.96 -19.34 18.28
C ILE A 478 -4.93 -18.30 17.84
N GLN A 479 -4.12 -18.58 16.82
CA GLN A 479 -3.13 -17.63 16.33
C GLN A 479 -3.78 -16.33 15.83
N ILE A 480 -4.88 -16.40 15.07
CA ILE A 480 -5.60 -15.20 14.62
C ILE A 480 -6.03 -14.36 15.83
N PHE A 481 -6.62 -14.98 16.87
CA PHE A 481 -7.03 -14.25 18.08
C PHE A 481 -5.84 -13.61 18.82
N VAL A 482 -4.75 -14.36 19.01
CA VAL A 482 -3.55 -13.86 19.72
C VAL A 482 -2.87 -12.75 18.92
N SER A 483 -2.71 -12.91 17.61
CA SER A 483 -2.15 -11.88 16.73
C SER A 483 -3.06 -10.66 16.65
N PHE A 484 -4.38 -10.82 16.60
CA PHE A 484 -5.31 -9.70 16.62
C PHE A 484 -5.24 -8.93 17.95
N LEU A 485 -5.10 -9.64 19.08
CA LEU A 485 -4.92 -9.03 20.39
C LEU A 485 -3.63 -8.19 20.45
N ILE A 486 -2.50 -8.76 20.00
CA ILE A 486 -1.18 -8.11 20.08
C ILE A 486 -1.00 -6.99 19.06
N ILE A 487 -1.47 -7.17 17.82
CA ILE A 487 -1.20 -6.24 16.71
C ILE A 487 -2.28 -5.13 16.66
N VAL A 488 -3.51 -5.43 17.09
CA VAL A 488 -4.66 -4.50 17.00
C VAL A 488 -5.07 -4.00 18.38
N ILE A 489 -5.55 -4.90 19.26
CA ILE A 489 -6.27 -4.47 20.45
C ILE A 489 -5.36 -3.78 21.46
N ILE A 490 -4.25 -4.43 21.86
CA ILE A 490 -3.33 -3.88 22.87
C ILE A 490 -2.76 -2.53 22.42
N PRO A 491 -2.22 -2.38 21.18
CA PRO A 491 -1.71 -1.10 20.71
C PRO A 491 -2.74 0.03 20.78
N ASN A 492 -4.00 -0.22 20.47
CA ASN A 492 -5.03 0.82 20.45
C ASN A 492 -5.61 1.10 21.84
N VAL A 493 -5.88 0.06 22.64
CA VAL A 493 -6.43 0.21 23.99
C VAL A 493 -5.41 0.90 24.90
N PHE A 494 -4.15 0.43 24.92
CA PHE A 494 -3.12 1.00 25.80
C PHE A 494 -2.73 2.44 25.40
N SER A 495 -2.94 2.82 24.14
CA SER A 495 -2.74 4.20 23.68
C SER A 495 -3.89 5.14 24.04
N SER A 496 -5.06 4.60 24.38
CA SER A 496 -6.24 5.41 24.73
C SER A 496 -6.43 5.57 26.25
N TRP A 497 -5.96 4.62 27.06
CA TRP A 497 -6.09 4.65 28.52
C TRP A 497 -5.01 5.49 29.19
N ASP A 498 -5.41 6.42 30.06
CA ASP A 498 -4.47 7.31 30.75
C ASP A 498 -3.53 6.56 31.72
N ALA A 499 -4.04 5.51 32.37
CA ALA A 499 -3.27 4.67 33.29
C ALA A 499 -2.07 3.99 32.60
N THR A 500 -2.22 3.53 31.35
CA THR A 500 -1.13 2.90 30.59
C THR A 500 -0.19 3.94 29.98
N ARG A 501 -0.71 5.09 29.57
CA ARG A 501 0.10 6.18 29.01
C ARG A 501 1.04 6.81 30.02
N SER A 502 0.72 6.75 31.31
CA SER A 502 1.55 7.33 32.38
C SER A 502 2.33 6.31 33.20
N TYR A 503 2.16 5.02 32.90
CA TYR A 503 2.81 3.97 33.65
C TYR A 503 4.33 4.01 33.42
N ALA A 504 5.09 4.34 34.48
CA ALA A 504 6.53 4.59 34.39
C ALA A 504 7.34 3.49 33.66
N PRO A 505 7.07 2.18 33.85
CA PRO A 505 7.75 1.13 33.08
C PRO A 505 7.50 1.16 31.57
N PHE A 506 6.40 1.76 31.10
CA PHE A 506 6.11 1.95 29.67
C PHE A 506 6.73 3.24 29.09
N LEU A 507 7.29 4.10 29.94
CA LEU A 507 7.96 5.33 29.55
C LEU A 507 9.48 5.18 29.40
N LYS A 508 9.97 3.94 29.27
CA LYS A 508 11.39 3.66 29.03
C LYS A 508 11.82 4.15 27.64
N GLN A 509 13.04 4.66 27.57
CA GLN A 509 13.66 5.17 26.34
C GLN A 509 15.02 4.50 26.09
N THR A 510 15.51 4.58 24.86
CA THR A 510 16.90 4.23 24.52
C THR A 510 17.88 5.24 25.11
N GLN A 511 19.15 4.88 25.14
CA GLN A 511 20.22 5.78 25.58
C GLN A 511 20.53 6.82 24.51
N GLU A 512 20.80 8.05 24.96
CA GLU A 512 21.35 9.11 24.12
C GLU A 512 22.77 8.76 23.68
N ARG A 513 23.12 9.10 22.43
CA ARG A 513 24.44 8.78 21.85
C ARG A 513 25.01 9.95 21.06
N GLN A 514 26.30 10.18 21.21
CA GLN A 514 27.07 11.02 20.29
C GLN A 514 27.63 10.15 19.17
N ILE A 515 27.28 10.49 17.93
CA ILE A 515 27.87 9.86 16.75
C ILE A 515 28.71 10.88 16.00
N VAL A 516 29.85 10.42 15.52
CA VAL A 516 30.75 11.21 14.68
C VAL A 516 30.49 10.81 13.24
N VAL A 517 30.04 11.75 12.41
CA VAL A 517 29.68 11.50 11.01
C VAL A 517 30.68 12.22 10.11
N GLU A 518 31.35 11.47 9.25
CA GLU A 518 32.12 12.05 8.14
C GLU A 518 31.16 12.47 7.02
N THR A 519 31.26 13.72 6.57
CA THR A 519 30.45 14.25 5.49
C THR A 519 31.29 15.17 4.60
N LYS A 520 30.86 15.38 3.35
CA LYS A 520 31.47 16.40 2.50
C LYS A 520 30.95 17.78 2.93
N ALA A 521 31.85 18.76 3.02
CA ALA A 521 31.55 20.11 3.42
C ALA A 521 30.61 20.78 2.41
N LEU A 522 29.52 21.35 2.92
CA LEU A 522 28.62 22.18 2.12
C LEU A 522 29.17 23.61 2.03
N ARG A 523 28.63 24.43 1.13
CA ARG A 523 28.94 25.88 1.10
C ARG A 523 28.71 26.55 2.45
N ALA A 524 27.62 26.19 3.14
CA ALA A 524 27.33 26.64 4.49
C ALA A 524 28.41 26.23 5.51
N ASP A 525 29.11 25.11 5.29
CA ASP A 525 30.19 24.65 6.17
C ASP A 525 31.48 25.42 5.92
N VAL A 526 31.73 25.81 4.66
CA VAL A 526 32.83 26.71 4.29
C VAL A 526 32.58 28.11 4.84
N GLU A 527 31.36 28.61 4.71
CA GLU A 527 30.92 29.90 5.28
C GLU A 527 31.02 29.89 6.82
N ALA A 528 30.80 28.73 7.46
CA ALA A 528 30.98 28.53 8.89
C ALA A 528 32.44 28.25 9.31
N GLY A 529 33.39 28.25 8.37
CA GLY A 529 34.82 28.01 8.62
C GLY A 529 35.18 26.55 8.99
N LEU A 530 34.27 25.61 8.79
CA LEU A 530 34.46 24.18 9.06
C LEU A 530 35.21 23.46 7.93
N ALA A 531 35.35 24.09 6.76
CA ALA A 531 36.08 23.60 5.59
C ALA A 531 36.64 24.76 4.75
N GLN A 532 37.67 24.52 3.95
CA GLN A 532 38.23 25.51 3.05
C GLN A 532 37.46 25.60 1.73
N HIS A 533 36.99 24.47 1.21
CA HIS A 533 36.21 24.40 -0.03
C HIS A 533 35.05 23.41 0.09
N ALA A 534 33.95 23.69 -0.61
CA ALA A 534 32.80 22.79 -0.64
C ALA A 534 33.21 21.46 -1.29
N GLY A 535 32.90 20.35 -0.64
CA GLY A 535 33.33 19.01 -1.04
C GLY A 535 34.44 18.40 -0.17
N GLU A 536 35.11 19.17 0.68
CA GLU A 536 36.13 18.69 1.61
C GLU A 536 35.53 17.73 2.67
N ARG A 537 36.22 16.64 3.03
CA ARG A 537 35.69 15.73 4.06
C ARG A 537 35.86 16.36 5.44
N ILE A 538 34.74 16.58 6.11
CA ILE A 538 34.67 17.12 7.47
C ILE A 538 34.00 16.14 8.42
N THR A 539 34.40 16.24 9.68
CA THR A 539 33.87 15.39 10.75
C THR A 539 32.91 16.21 11.60
N LYS A 540 31.65 15.80 11.67
CA LYS A 540 30.63 16.46 12.51
C LYS A 540 30.16 15.52 13.61
N THR A 541 30.23 15.98 14.85
CA THR A 541 29.57 15.30 15.98
C THR A 541 28.09 15.64 15.96
N ARG A 542 27.24 14.61 15.97
CA ARG A 542 25.78 14.76 16.01
C ARG A 542 25.21 13.96 17.19
N MET A 543 24.35 14.60 17.97
CA MET A 543 23.60 13.95 19.04
C MET A 543 22.45 13.14 18.43
N VAL A 544 22.29 11.89 18.85
CA VAL A 544 21.13 11.04 18.56
C VAL A 544 20.23 11.07 19.79
N PRO A 545 19.01 11.63 19.70
CA PRO A 545 18.12 11.73 20.84
C PRO A 545 17.62 10.34 21.30
N PRO A 546 17.26 10.19 22.57
CA PRO A 546 16.66 8.97 23.08
C PRO A 546 15.29 8.72 22.42
N TYR A 547 15.01 7.46 22.07
CA TYR A 547 13.75 7.04 21.46
C TYR A 547 12.91 6.24 22.46
N PRO A 548 11.61 6.53 22.58
CA PRO A 548 10.70 5.72 23.37
C PRO A 548 10.63 4.26 22.89
N LEU A 549 10.57 3.32 23.84
CA LEU A 549 10.48 1.89 23.52
C LEU A 549 9.04 1.47 23.23
N PHE A 550 8.11 1.78 24.14
CA PHE A 550 6.77 1.21 24.11
C PHE A 550 5.70 2.14 23.54
N PHE A 551 6.01 3.39 23.22
CA PHE A 551 5.10 4.34 22.56
C PHE A 551 5.79 4.99 21.37
N ASP A 552 5.04 5.53 20.41
CA ASP A 552 5.62 6.30 19.30
C ASP A 552 6.40 7.53 19.79
N ARG A 553 5.88 8.21 20.84
CA ARG A 553 6.48 9.40 21.46
C ARG A 553 6.23 9.40 22.97
N ILE A 554 7.11 10.08 23.71
CA ILE A 554 6.89 10.44 25.10
C ILE A 554 6.96 11.95 25.19
N THR A 555 5.92 12.57 25.72
CA THR A 555 5.82 14.02 25.90
C THR A 555 5.43 14.33 27.34
N ARG A 556 5.61 15.58 27.77
CA ARG A 556 5.00 16.03 29.03
C ARG A 556 3.54 16.38 28.80
N GLU A 557 2.73 16.21 29.85
CA GLU A 557 1.31 16.60 29.88
C GLU A 557 1.15 18.11 29.66
N ASP A 558 1.92 18.91 30.39
CA ASP A 558 2.15 20.33 30.10
C ASP A 558 3.56 20.53 29.51
N PRO A 559 3.68 20.93 28.24
CA PRO A 559 4.97 21.24 27.62
C PRO A 559 5.69 22.44 28.25
N ALA A 560 4.99 23.34 28.95
CA ALA A 560 5.56 24.53 29.58
C ALA A 560 6.12 24.26 30.99
N ASP A 561 5.71 23.16 31.64
CA ASP A 561 6.21 22.75 32.95
C ASP A 561 7.22 21.57 32.83
N PRO A 562 8.52 21.80 33.09
CA PRO A 562 9.54 20.74 33.07
C PRO A 562 9.32 19.64 34.12
N ASN A 563 8.47 19.85 35.12
CA ASN A 563 8.14 18.86 36.16
C ASN A 563 6.84 18.12 35.89
N SER A 564 6.08 18.52 34.87
CA SER A 564 4.83 17.89 34.48
C SER A 564 5.03 16.40 34.16
N ARG A 565 3.99 15.61 34.45
CA ARG A 565 3.94 14.16 34.22
C ARG A 565 4.29 13.81 32.78
N LEU A 566 5.09 12.76 32.60
CA LEU A 566 5.38 12.18 31.30
C LEU A 566 4.24 11.29 30.83
N LEU A 567 3.92 11.37 29.55
CA LEU A 567 2.85 10.64 28.89
C LEU A 567 3.36 10.01 27.59
N GLY A 568 3.04 8.74 27.41
CA GLY A 568 3.10 8.05 26.13
C GLY A 568 2.04 8.59 25.18
N VAL A 569 2.45 8.89 23.95
CA VAL A 569 1.59 9.45 22.90
C VAL A 569 1.81 8.71 21.59
N GLY A 570 0.72 8.37 20.91
CA GLY A 570 0.71 7.58 19.68
C GLY A 570 0.59 6.09 19.98
N ARG A 571 0.93 5.24 19.01
CA ARG A 571 0.73 3.79 19.09
C ARG A 571 1.59 3.16 20.19
N PHE A 572 1.02 2.22 20.93
CA PHE A 572 1.77 1.36 21.85
C PHE A 572 2.42 0.19 21.10
N ASN A 573 3.72 -0.01 21.30
CA ASN A 573 4.54 -1.03 20.65
C ASN A 573 4.47 -2.36 21.41
N ALA A 574 3.33 -3.04 21.27
CA ALA A 574 3.08 -4.32 21.93
C ALA A 574 4.11 -5.39 21.55
N GLU A 575 4.70 -5.30 20.36
CA GLU A 575 5.73 -6.23 19.88
C GLU A 575 6.98 -6.18 20.78
N LEU A 576 7.48 -4.97 21.03
CA LEU A 576 8.65 -4.75 21.89
C LEU A 576 8.33 -5.09 23.35
N TRP A 577 7.10 -4.84 23.78
CA TRP A 577 6.64 -5.22 25.11
C TRP A 577 6.63 -6.74 25.32
N VAL A 578 6.05 -7.51 24.40
CA VAL A 578 6.07 -8.98 24.45
C VAL A 578 7.50 -9.50 24.39
N LEU A 579 8.34 -8.96 23.51
CA LEU A 579 9.74 -9.36 23.42
C LEU A 579 10.54 -9.05 24.71
N SER A 580 10.20 -7.97 25.41
CA SER A 580 10.84 -7.63 26.68
C SER A 580 10.58 -8.66 27.79
N TRP A 581 9.46 -9.41 27.73
CA TRP A 581 9.17 -10.50 28.67
C TRP A 581 10.16 -11.66 28.56
N PHE A 582 10.81 -11.81 27.40
CA PHE A 582 11.87 -12.78 27.16
C PHE A 582 13.27 -12.25 27.52
N GLY A 583 13.35 -11.11 28.22
CA GLY A 583 14.61 -10.55 28.72
C GLY A 583 15.42 -9.76 27.68
N ILE A 584 14.85 -9.43 26.52
CA ILE A 584 15.54 -8.63 25.49
C ILE A 584 15.64 -7.17 25.96
N ASN A 585 16.87 -6.65 26.03
CA ASN A 585 17.13 -5.27 26.41
C ASN A 585 17.28 -4.36 25.18
N PHE A 586 16.35 -3.42 25.03
CA PHE A 586 16.31 -2.46 23.92
C PHE A 586 16.99 -1.11 24.22
N SER A 587 17.55 -0.91 25.42
CA SER A 587 18.12 0.40 25.80
C SER A 587 19.25 0.87 24.87
N GLY A 588 19.96 -0.07 24.24
CA GLY A 588 21.04 0.21 23.30
C GLY A 588 20.63 0.26 21.83
N PHE A 589 19.34 0.22 21.50
CA PHE A 589 18.89 0.21 20.12
C PHE A 589 18.74 1.63 19.59
N ASN A 590 18.92 1.82 18.29
CA ASN A 590 18.50 3.05 17.60
C ASN A 590 17.07 2.91 17.07
N LYS A 591 16.48 4.00 16.55
CA LYS A 591 15.13 4.00 15.98
C LYS A 591 14.93 2.93 14.91
N ALA A 592 15.87 2.82 13.96
CA ALA A 592 15.79 1.85 12.88
C ALA A 592 15.78 0.40 13.39
N GLN A 593 16.59 0.08 14.40
CA GLN A 593 16.65 -1.26 15.02
C GLN A 593 15.37 -1.61 15.78
N LEU A 594 14.77 -0.64 16.47
CA LEU A 594 13.46 -0.83 17.12
C LEU A 594 12.38 -1.14 16.09
N GLU A 595 12.31 -0.38 15.00
CA GLU A 595 11.37 -0.62 13.91
C GLU A 595 11.60 -1.98 13.25
N ALA A 596 12.85 -2.31 12.90
CA ALA A 596 13.21 -3.61 12.33
C ALA A 596 12.76 -4.77 13.22
N THR A 597 12.94 -4.63 14.54
CA THR A 597 12.51 -5.64 15.52
C THR A 597 11.00 -5.82 15.54
N ARG A 598 10.23 -4.71 15.48
CA ARG A 598 8.76 -4.75 15.43
C ARG A 598 8.27 -5.48 14.17
N PHE A 599 8.79 -5.12 13.00
CA PHE A 599 8.41 -5.80 11.75
C PHE A 599 8.84 -7.27 11.73
N ALA A 600 10.01 -7.59 12.27
CA ALA A 600 10.44 -8.99 12.39
C ALA A 600 9.49 -9.78 13.30
N PHE A 601 9.03 -9.20 14.41
CA PHE A 601 8.02 -9.81 15.27
C PHE A 601 6.71 -10.06 14.52
N ASP A 602 6.17 -9.05 13.83
CA ASP A 602 4.93 -9.16 13.05
C ASP A 602 4.97 -10.29 12.02
N ALA A 603 6.15 -10.54 11.44
CA ALA A 603 6.37 -11.62 10.47
C ALA A 603 6.53 -13.01 11.12
N ILE A 604 7.38 -13.09 12.14
CA ILE A 604 7.85 -14.36 12.71
C ILE A 604 6.88 -14.92 13.75
N PHE A 605 6.32 -14.05 14.61
CA PHE A 605 5.48 -14.49 15.73
C PHE A 605 4.25 -15.29 15.28
N PRO A 606 3.47 -14.86 14.26
CA PRO A 606 2.35 -15.67 13.75
C PRO A 606 2.79 -17.05 13.24
N LEU A 607 3.91 -17.13 12.51
CA LEU A 607 4.44 -18.40 11.99
C LEU A 607 4.85 -19.35 13.12
N LEU A 608 5.59 -18.86 14.12
CA LEU A 608 5.98 -19.65 15.29
C LEU A 608 4.77 -20.15 16.08
N CYS A 609 3.80 -19.26 16.31
CA CYS A 609 2.55 -19.59 17.00
C CYS A 609 1.82 -20.73 16.27
N LEU A 610 1.68 -20.65 14.94
CA LEU A 610 1.05 -21.70 14.14
C LEU A 610 1.79 -23.03 14.21
N ILE A 611 3.13 -23.01 14.11
CA ILE A 611 3.95 -24.22 14.18
C ILE A 611 3.75 -24.90 15.53
N VAL A 612 3.95 -24.19 16.63
CA VAL A 612 3.83 -24.72 18.00
C VAL A 612 2.42 -25.26 18.25
N LEU A 613 1.39 -24.46 18.01
CA LEU A 613 0.00 -24.85 18.27
C LEU A 613 -0.46 -26.04 17.41
N SER A 614 0.08 -26.19 16.20
CA SER A 614 -0.23 -27.32 15.32
C SER A 614 0.38 -28.64 15.81
N TYR A 615 1.41 -28.62 16.67
CA TYR A 615 1.90 -29.84 17.30
C TYR A 615 0.92 -30.40 18.33
N PHE A 616 0.15 -29.52 18.99
CA PHE A 616 -0.80 -29.87 20.06
C PHE A 616 -2.26 -30.00 19.59
N SER A 617 -2.53 -29.84 18.28
CA SER A 617 -3.89 -29.86 17.75
C SER A 617 -4.06 -30.85 16.60
N LYS A 618 -5.31 -31.26 16.34
CA LYS A 618 -5.63 -32.27 15.33
C LYS A 618 -5.71 -31.64 13.93
N PRO A 619 -4.99 -32.18 12.92
CA PRO A 619 -5.07 -31.69 11.54
C PRO A 619 -6.45 -31.99 10.92
N ALA A 620 -6.71 -31.37 9.76
CA ALA A 620 -7.91 -31.64 8.96
C ALA A 620 -7.96 -33.10 8.45
N SER A 621 -9.12 -33.52 7.97
CA SER A 621 -9.31 -34.90 7.50
C SER A 621 -8.34 -35.25 6.36
N ARG A 622 -7.84 -36.50 6.34
CA ARG A 622 -6.89 -36.96 5.32
C ARG A 622 -7.44 -36.78 3.90
N LYS A 623 -8.73 -37.10 3.68
CA LYS A 623 -9.42 -36.94 2.40
C LYS A 623 -9.38 -35.48 1.92
N THR A 624 -9.69 -34.54 2.80
CA THR A 624 -9.67 -33.11 2.45
C THR A 624 -8.25 -32.62 2.16
N LEU A 625 -7.27 -33.05 2.95
CA LEU A 625 -5.87 -32.70 2.71
C LEU A 625 -5.35 -33.29 1.39
N ASP A 626 -5.62 -34.57 1.11
CA ASP A 626 -5.19 -35.24 -0.11
C ASP A 626 -5.79 -34.54 -1.34
N TYR A 627 -7.08 -34.21 -1.31
CA TYR A 627 -7.74 -33.47 -2.39
C TYR A 627 -7.16 -32.06 -2.58
N PHE A 628 -6.99 -31.30 -1.49
CA PHE A 628 -6.44 -29.94 -1.55
C PHE A 628 -5.02 -29.93 -2.13
N PHE A 629 -4.13 -30.78 -1.63
CA PHE A 629 -2.75 -30.84 -2.11
C PHE A 629 -2.66 -31.45 -3.52
N ALA A 630 -3.54 -32.38 -3.88
CA ALA A 630 -3.63 -32.84 -5.26
C ALA A 630 -3.96 -31.70 -6.22
N LYS A 631 -4.86 -30.77 -5.87
CA LYS A 631 -5.09 -29.56 -6.68
C LYS A 631 -3.83 -28.72 -6.83
N VAL A 632 -3.15 -28.42 -5.73
CA VAL A 632 -1.93 -27.59 -5.72
C VAL A 632 -0.81 -28.22 -6.56
N HIS A 633 -0.71 -29.55 -6.55
CA HIS A 633 0.35 -30.27 -7.26
C HIS A 633 0.02 -30.55 -8.73
N THR A 634 -1.26 -30.60 -9.08
CA THR A 634 -1.74 -30.87 -10.44
C THR A 634 -1.73 -29.60 -11.29
N PRO A 635 -0.92 -29.53 -12.37
CA PRO A 635 -0.99 -28.43 -13.32
C PRO A 635 -2.40 -28.26 -13.90
N ILE A 636 -2.75 -27.04 -14.27
CA ILE A 636 -4.04 -26.76 -14.94
C ILE A 636 -4.10 -27.47 -16.29
N GLN A 637 -5.22 -28.16 -16.55
CA GLN A 637 -5.49 -28.80 -17.84
C GLN A 637 -6.27 -27.88 -18.80
N PRO A 638 -6.20 -28.13 -20.12
CA PRO A 638 -6.86 -27.28 -21.12
C PRO A 638 -8.39 -27.25 -21.00
N THR A 639 -9.01 -28.38 -20.64
CA THR A 639 -10.48 -28.47 -20.48
C THR A 639 -10.87 -28.69 -19.02
N PRO A 640 -12.02 -28.14 -18.56
CA PRO A 640 -12.50 -28.33 -17.20
C PRO A 640 -12.70 -29.80 -16.81
N GLU A 641 -13.21 -30.63 -17.72
CA GLU A 641 -13.47 -32.05 -17.44
C GLU A 641 -12.17 -32.83 -17.23
N GLU A 642 -11.15 -32.56 -18.07
CA GLU A 642 -9.85 -33.20 -17.92
C GLU A 642 -9.14 -32.73 -16.64
N ASP A 643 -9.28 -31.44 -16.31
CA ASP A 643 -8.71 -30.86 -15.10
C ASP A 643 -9.28 -31.51 -13.83
N GLN A 644 -10.62 -31.63 -13.75
CA GLN A 644 -11.28 -32.29 -12.63
C GLN A 644 -10.90 -33.77 -12.53
N ARG A 645 -10.84 -34.48 -13.66
CA ARG A 645 -10.44 -35.90 -13.71
C ARG A 645 -9.02 -36.09 -13.17
N LYS A 646 -8.05 -35.31 -13.65
CA LYS A 646 -6.65 -35.44 -13.21
C LYS A 646 -6.45 -35.05 -11.75
N VAL A 647 -7.17 -34.04 -11.25
CA VAL A 647 -7.16 -33.70 -9.83
C VAL A 647 -7.65 -34.86 -8.99
N GLN A 648 -8.78 -35.47 -9.38
CA GLN A 648 -9.35 -36.60 -8.64
C GLN A 648 -8.43 -37.81 -8.66
N GLU A 649 -7.90 -38.17 -9.84
CA GLU A 649 -6.92 -39.25 -9.99
C GLU A 649 -5.69 -39.05 -9.10
N ASN A 650 -5.17 -37.82 -9.06
CA ASN A 650 -4.03 -37.45 -8.22
C ASN A 650 -4.36 -37.42 -6.72
N ALA A 651 -5.60 -37.09 -6.34
CA ALA A 651 -6.06 -37.15 -4.96
C ALA A 651 -6.14 -38.59 -4.47
N ASP A 652 -6.58 -39.51 -5.32
CA ASP A 652 -6.66 -40.94 -5.02
C ASP A 652 -5.25 -41.58 -4.97
N HIS A 653 -4.28 -41.04 -5.72
CA HIS A 653 -2.91 -41.57 -5.82
C HIS A 653 -1.83 -40.60 -5.30
N MET A 654 -2.07 -39.99 -4.12
CA MET A 654 -1.19 -38.96 -3.57
C MET A 654 0.27 -39.41 -3.33
N HIS A 655 0.50 -40.71 -3.18
CA HIS A 655 1.82 -41.31 -2.95
C HIS A 655 2.81 -41.06 -4.11
N HIS A 656 2.34 -40.84 -5.34
CA HIS A 656 3.21 -40.52 -6.49
C HIS A 656 3.98 -39.19 -6.31
N PHE A 657 3.43 -38.23 -5.56
CA PHE A 657 4.09 -36.95 -5.30
C PHE A 657 5.20 -37.04 -4.25
N GLU A 658 5.26 -38.11 -3.46
CA GLU A 658 6.19 -38.25 -2.35
C GLU A 658 7.66 -38.14 -2.80
N SER A 659 7.98 -38.71 -3.96
CA SER A 659 9.32 -38.65 -4.58
C SER A 659 9.74 -37.24 -5.01
N ARG A 660 8.76 -36.37 -5.28
CA ARG A 660 8.96 -34.98 -5.71
C ARG A 660 9.08 -34.01 -4.54
N LYS A 661 8.73 -34.42 -3.32
CA LYS A 661 8.90 -33.58 -2.13
C LYS A 661 10.37 -33.26 -1.87
N LEU A 662 10.62 -32.05 -1.39
CA LEU A 662 11.91 -31.59 -0.90
C LEU A 662 12.29 -32.34 0.38
N PHE A 663 11.29 -32.62 1.22
CA PHE A 663 11.43 -33.38 2.48
C PHE A 663 10.52 -34.62 2.47
N PRO A 664 10.93 -35.73 1.82
CA PRO A 664 10.14 -36.96 1.79
C PRO A 664 9.89 -37.52 3.19
N LYS A 665 8.76 -38.23 3.36
CA LYS A 665 8.24 -38.80 4.61
C LYS A 665 7.90 -37.77 5.70
N THR A 666 7.82 -36.49 5.34
CA THR A 666 7.40 -35.43 6.26
C THR A 666 6.02 -34.90 5.90
N HIS A 667 5.43 -34.11 6.80
CA HIS A 667 4.17 -33.41 6.54
C HIS A 667 4.33 -32.15 5.66
N TRP A 668 5.53 -31.87 5.15
CA TRP A 668 5.78 -30.75 4.24
C TRP A 668 5.47 -31.16 2.79
N GLU A 669 4.75 -30.31 2.09
CA GLU A 669 4.27 -30.50 0.71
C GLU A 669 5.05 -29.64 -0.29
N LEU A 670 6.24 -29.16 0.10
CA LEU A 670 7.13 -28.44 -0.79
C LEU A 670 7.76 -29.38 -1.80
N HIS A 671 7.53 -29.16 -3.08
CA HIS A 671 8.16 -29.91 -4.16
C HIS A 671 9.54 -29.35 -4.55
N LYS A 672 10.41 -30.21 -5.05
CA LYS A 672 11.69 -29.82 -5.65
C LYS A 672 11.41 -28.85 -6.81
N PRO A 673 12.05 -27.66 -6.85
CA PRO A 673 11.85 -26.71 -7.92
C PRO A 673 12.21 -27.31 -9.28
N MET A 674 11.40 -27.05 -10.30
CA MET A 674 11.72 -27.47 -11.66
C MET A 674 12.70 -26.47 -12.30
N LYS A 675 13.35 -26.84 -13.42
CA LYS A 675 14.23 -25.94 -14.19
C LYS A 675 13.58 -24.58 -14.48
N MET A 676 12.28 -24.59 -14.82
CA MET A 676 11.51 -23.38 -15.07
C MET A 676 11.33 -22.52 -13.80
N ASP A 677 11.28 -23.12 -12.62
CA ASP A 677 11.16 -22.38 -11.36
C ASP A 677 12.48 -21.72 -10.96
N TYR A 678 13.62 -22.38 -11.22
CA TYR A 678 14.94 -21.74 -11.09
C TYR A 678 15.08 -20.55 -12.03
N ILE A 679 14.76 -20.72 -13.32
CA ILE A 679 14.83 -19.65 -14.31
C ILE A 679 13.88 -18.50 -13.94
N GLY A 680 12.66 -18.81 -13.52
CA GLY A 680 11.68 -17.81 -13.13
C GLY A 680 12.09 -17.02 -11.89
N PHE A 681 12.49 -17.71 -10.82
CA PHE A 681 12.88 -17.08 -9.56
C PHE A 681 14.15 -16.23 -9.70
N PHE A 682 15.24 -16.83 -10.22
CA PHE A 682 16.50 -16.11 -10.38
C PHE A 682 16.46 -15.09 -11.53
N GLY A 683 15.69 -15.35 -12.58
CA GLY A 683 15.43 -14.37 -13.64
C GLY A 683 14.67 -13.15 -13.10
N THR A 684 13.74 -13.34 -12.17
CA THR A 684 13.06 -12.22 -11.50
C THR A 684 14.01 -11.44 -10.60
N TRP A 685 14.93 -12.09 -9.90
CA TRP A 685 16.01 -11.41 -9.17
C TRP A 685 16.94 -10.60 -10.08
N ALA A 686 17.24 -11.09 -11.29
CA ALA A 686 17.99 -10.32 -12.27
C ALA A 686 17.22 -9.06 -12.71
N LEU A 687 15.89 -9.14 -12.87
CA LEU A 687 15.04 -7.98 -13.14
C LEU A 687 15.03 -6.98 -11.97
N VAL A 688 15.03 -7.47 -10.72
CA VAL A 688 15.20 -6.62 -9.52
C VAL A 688 16.51 -5.84 -9.60
N GLY A 689 17.62 -6.54 -9.89
CA GLY A 689 18.93 -5.92 -10.08
C GLY A 689 18.92 -4.88 -11.21
N LEU A 690 18.25 -5.18 -12.33
CA LEU A 690 18.11 -4.26 -13.47
C LEU A 690 17.33 -2.99 -13.09
N ILE A 691 16.26 -3.10 -12.30
CA ILE A 691 15.49 -1.93 -11.82
C ILE A 691 16.33 -1.06 -10.90
N ILE A 692 17.10 -1.67 -9.98
CA ILE A 692 18.01 -0.93 -9.09
C ILE A 692 19.11 -0.25 -9.89
N LEU A 693 19.67 -0.95 -10.89
CA LEU A 693 20.67 -0.39 -11.80
C LEU A 693 20.09 0.77 -12.63
N LEU A 694 18.87 0.63 -13.13
CA LEU A 694 18.18 1.67 -13.87
C LEU A 694 17.92 2.90 -13.00
N LEU A 695 17.48 2.70 -11.76
CA LEU A 695 17.33 3.77 -10.78
C LEU A 695 18.67 4.48 -10.54
N TRP A 696 19.72 3.72 -10.24
CA TRP A 696 21.06 4.27 -10.03
C TRP A 696 21.53 5.06 -11.26
N PHE A 697 21.38 4.49 -12.45
CA PHE A 697 21.74 5.14 -13.71
C PHE A 697 21.00 6.47 -13.85
N VAL A 698 19.68 6.48 -13.72
CA VAL A 698 18.82 7.67 -13.85
C VAL A 698 19.20 8.77 -12.86
N VAL A 699 19.53 8.40 -11.63
CA VAL A 699 19.88 9.33 -10.53
C VAL A 699 21.29 9.89 -10.69
N ASN A 700 22.14 9.29 -11.52
CA ASN A 700 23.51 9.76 -11.80
C ASN A 700 23.66 10.37 -13.21
N ILE A 701 22.57 10.54 -13.97
CA ILE A 701 22.65 11.22 -15.26
C ILE A 701 23.03 12.67 -15.00
N GLY A 702 24.12 13.15 -15.62
CA GLY A 702 24.54 14.55 -15.53
C GLY A 702 25.16 14.98 -14.19
N ALA A 703 25.46 14.00 -13.31
CA ALA A 703 26.15 14.17 -12.03
C ALA A 703 27.63 14.55 -12.16
#